data_AF-A0A2D5BTZ4-F1
#
_entry.id   AF-A0A2D5BTZ4-F1
#
_cell.length_a   1.000
_cell.length_b   1.000
_cell.length_c   1.000
_cell.angle_alpha   90.00
_cell.angle_beta   90.00
_cell.angle_gamma   90.00
#
_symmetry.space_group_name_H-M   'P 1'
#
loop_
_entity.id
_entity.type
_entity.pdbx_description
1 polymer ?
#
loop_
_entity_poly.entity_id
_entity_poly.type
_entity_poly.pdbx_seq_one_letter_code
_entity_poly.pdbx_strand_id
1 'polypeptide(L)'
;REIFGNISPTSKLLFYALAVASLAVCSYGVWRRVRLWRLGRIDAQGAGKIATLRRFIARVVTQRTVRGRGVASLAHALLFFGFCLLALGSVLVAIEHYAHDLTGRGATNPIFHRGTYYAIFEVTLELAGLALLTAACWFLARRVRRDTSIGHASADFVILGALIFLALSGYAVEGLRILREDTHQPGFSFVGLLFAKAFTFCGVGRPESAQVHLVTWWIHAVGALAFIAAIPYTRLLHVVAGGLSVATQEKRLGYLAPVSAEEVETTGRFGVGRVQDLSRRQLLELDACVSCGRCQDVCPAHAAGKPLSPRDVVQQACGVLNVVGPLLLAARAGEADEDDVASEAPQLHGEAVSAETLWACTTCNACTDVCPLGVSPVGLITDMRRHLIGMGELRGAPAKSLEKTQRQGNPWGLPKEDRMAWARDLHAPLVTDNPDFDILYWVGCAAAYDARAQKTARAVVQLLQHADVSFAVLGPKERCLGECARRMGDEFVFTELAEHNVGTLASHSVKRIVTHCPHCLNSLRQDYPDVGGSYEVLHHTALLEELQAAGKLPTHGAVDGKITFHDPCYLGRVHGETEAPRSLLRSVLSESGALEEPARHGQDTACCGAGGGRMWFDDAPETRVGRDRIEELVETGAETIVTGCPFCLRMVTDGVAEHDHGPAVKDVAEVLLEVVNDAREET
;
A
#
# COMPACT_ATOMS: atom_id res chain seq x y z
N ARG A 1 8.89 -22.83 41.92
CA ARG A 1 8.22 -21.68 42.58
C ARG A 1 6.72 -21.90 42.56
N GLU A 2 5.98 -21.44 43.56
CA GLU A 2 4.51 -21.46 43.52
C GLU A 2 3.98 -20.35 42.60
N ILE A 3 3.11 -20.72 41.65
CA ILE A 3 2.63 -19.78 40.62
C ILE A 3 1.65 -18.74 41.18
N PHE A 4 0.80 -19.16 42.12
CA PHE A 4 -0.11 -18.28 42.86
C PHE A 4 0.30 -18.14 44.34
N GLY A 5 1.61 -18.15 44.63
CA GLY A 5 2.10 -17.97 45.99
C GLY A 5 1.57 -16.67 46.59
N ASN A 6 1.07 -16.73 47.83
CA ASN A 6 0.43 -15.61 48.56
C ASN A 6 -0.90 -15.11 47.98
N ILE A 7 -1.56 -15.88 47.12
CA ILE A 7 -2.90 -15.58 46.59
C ILE A 7 -3.89 -16.60 47.15
N SER A 8 -4.89 -16.14 47.91
CA SER A 8 -5.91 -17.01 48.53
C SER A 8 -6.75 -17.75 47.48
N PRO A 9 -7.33 -18.92 47.79
CA PRO A 9 -8.23 -19.63 46.87
C PRO A 9 -9.39 -18.76 46.36
N THR A 10 -9.98 -17.94 47.23
CA THR A 10 -11.04 -16.98 46.87
C THR A 10 -10.53 -15.93 45.89
N SER A 11 -9.32 -15.41 46.10
CA SER A 11 -8.68 -14.46 45.18
C SER A 11 -8.40 -15.08 43.81
N LYS A 12 -8.00 -16.36 43.76
CA LYS A 12 -7.81 -17.10 42.49
C LYS A 12 -9.14 -17.24 41.73
N LEU A 13 -10.21 -17.62 42.43
CA LEU A 13 -11.55 -17.72 41.83
C LEU A 13 -12.01 -16.38 41.25
N LEU A 14 -11.83 -15.29 42.01
CA LEU A 14 -12.16 -13.95 41.54
C LEU A 14 -11.33 -13.55 40.30
N PHE A 15 -10.03 -13.83 40.31
CA PHE A 15 -9.15 -13.55 39.17
C PHE A 15 -9.64 -14.26 37.91
N TYR A 16 -10.01 -15.55 37.99
CA TYR A 16 -10.54 -16.29 36.84
C TYR A 16 -11.89 -15.78 36.38
N ALA A 17 -12.78 -15.40 37.30
CA ALA A 17 -14.05 -14.78 36.93
C ALA A 17 -13.82 -13.47 36.14
N LEU A 18 -12.88 -12.63 36.59
CA LEU A 18 -12.49 -11.41 35.87
C LEU A 18 -11.79 -11.71 34.54
N ALA A 19 -11.00 -12.77 34.46
CA ALA A 19 -10.33 -13.18 33.23
C ALA A 19 -11.34 -13.62 32.16
N VAL A 20 -12.34 -14.42 32.56
CA VAL A 20 -13.46 -14.81 31.68
C VAL A 20 -14.25 -13.58 31.23
N ALA A 21 -14.57 -12.67 32.15
CA ALA A 21 -15.26 -11.42 31.81
C ALA A 21 -14.46 -10.56 30.82
N SER A 22 -13.15 -10.41 31.04
CA SER A 22 -12.23 -9.68 30.15
C SER A 22 -12.19 -10.29 28.74
N LEU A 23 -12.03 -11.61 28.64
CA LEU A 23 -12.03 -12.31 27.36
C LEU A 23 -13.39 -12.23 26.65
N ALA A 24 -14.50 -12.27 27.40
CA ALA A 24 -15.84 -12.09 26.85
C ALA A 24 -16.03 -10.68 26.27
N VAL A 25 -15.60 -9.62 27.00
CA VAL A 25 -15.64 -8.23 26.51
C VAL A 25 -14.76 -8.06 25.27
N CYS A 26 -13.54 -8.60 25.28
CA CYS A 26 -12.66 -8.57 24.12
C CYS A 26 -13.29 -9.28 22.90
N SER A 27 -13.83 -10.48 23.11
CA SER A 27 -14.46 -11.28 22.04
C SER A 27 -15.71 -10.59 21.48
N TYR A 28 -16.53 -10.00 22.36
CA TYR A 28 -17.70 -9.22 21.96
C TYR A 28 -17.31 -7.96 21.17
N GLY A 29 -16.24 -7.27 21.58
CA GLY A 29 -15.74 -6.11 20.84
C GLY A 29 -15.25 -6.47 19.43
N VAL A 30 -14.50 -7.56 19.27
CA VAL A 30 -14.09 -8.07 17.95
C VAL A 30 -15.33 -8.50 17.13
N TRP A 31 -16.27 -9.20 17.74
CA TRP A 31 -17.51 -9.62 17.09
C TRP A 31 -18.32 -8.42 16.58
N ARG A 32 -18.43 -7.33 17.35
CA ARG A 32 -19.09 -6.08 16.93
C ARG A 32 -18.44 -5.52 15.67
N ARG A 33 -17.11 -5.51 15.61
CA ARG A 33 -16.34 -5.06 14.44
C ARG A 33 -16.56 -5.97 13.23
N VAL A 34 -16.55 -7.29 13.42
CA VAL A 34 -16.89 -8.25 12.36
C VAL A 34 -18.30 -8.04 11.80
N ARG A 35 -19.28 -7.68 12.64
CA ARG A 35 -20.64 -7.33 12.17
C ARG A 35 -20.62 -6.07 11.30
N LEU A 36 -19.85 -5.06 11.67
CA LEU A 36 -19.67 -3.86 10.84
C LEU A 36 -19.05 -4.21 9.49
N TRP A 37 -17.99 -5.02 9.45
CA TRP A 37 -17.38 -5.44 8.19
C TRP A 37 -18.36 -6.20 7.29
N ARG A 38 -19.32 -6.93 7.88
CA ARG A 38 -20.36 -7.66 7.14
C ARG A 38 -21.48 -6.77 6.58
N LEU A 39 -21.52 -5.48 6.93
CA LEU A 39 -22.43 -4.51 6.31
C LEU A 39 -22.11 -4.35 4.82
N GLY A 40 -20.82 -4.40 4.47
CA GLY A 40 -20.33 -4.16 3.12
C GLY A 40 -20.55 -5.30 2.14
N ARG A 41 -20.32 -4.98 0.86
CA ARG A 41 -20.47 -5.89 -0.29
C ARG A 41 -19.47 -7.04 -0.23
N ILE A 42 -19.91 -8.23 -0.60
CA ILE A 42 -19.04 -9.41 -0.67
C ILE A 42 -18.02 -9.17 -1.77
N ASP A 43 -16.73 -9.27 -1.42
CA ASP A 43 -15.65 -9.16 -2.39
C ASP A 43 -15.71 -10.31 -3.40
N ALA A 44 -15.63 -10.00 -4.69
CA ALA A 44 -15.62 -11.00 -5.76
C ALA A 44 -14.37 -11.91 -5.72
N GLN A 45 -13.29 -11.49 -5.04
CA GLN A 45 -12.02 -12.19 -4.99
C GLN A 45 -11.53 -12.32 -3.54
N GLY A 46 -11.27 -13.54 -3.10
CA GLY A 46 -10.69 -13.86 -1.80
C GLY A 46 -9.63 -14.94 -1.90
N ALA A 47 -8.67 -14.95 -0.98
CA ALA A 47 -7.68 -16.02 -0.93
C ALA A 47 -8.26 -17.31 -0.36
N GLY A 48 -7.89 -18.46 -0.94
CA GLY A 48 -8.18 -19.76 -0.35
C GLY A 48 -7.53 -19.91 1.03
N LYS A 49 -8.13 -20.76 1.90
CA LYS A 49 -7.71 -20.92 3.31
C LYS A 49 -6.20 -21.17 3.49
N ILE A 50 -5.61 -22.01 2.63
CA ILE A 50 -4.18 -22.35 2.67
C ILE A 50 -3.31 -21.13 2.32
N ALA A 51 -3.68 -20.38 1.27
CA ALA A 51 -2.98 -19.17 0.88
C ALA A 51 -3.06 -18.10 1.99
N THR A 52 -4.22 -17.95 2.62
CA THR A 52 -4.43 -17.06 3.77
C THR A 52 -3.51 -17.41 4.93
N LEU A 53 -3.45 -18.69 5.32
CA LEU A 53 -2.57 -19.15 6.40
C LEU A 53 -1.09 -18.91 6.06
N ARG A 54 -0.66 -19.27 4.86
CA ARG A 54 0.72 -19.04 4.39
C ARG A 54 1.08 -17.56 4.45
N ARG A 55 0.20 -16.67 3.99
CA ARG A 55 0.40 -15.22 4.02
C ARG A 55 0.40 -14.70 5.46
N PHE A 56 -0.49 -15.18 6.32
CA PHE A 56 -0.52 -14.81 7.74
C PHE A 56 0.83 -15.12 8.40
N ILE A 57 1.35 -16.33 8.24
CA ILE A 57 2.67 -16.70 8.77
C ILE A 57 3.76 -15.81 8.15
N ALA A 58 3.81 -15.73 6.82
CA ALA A 58 4.88 -15.04 6.10
C ALA A 58 4.89 -13.51 6.28
N ARG A 59 3.75 -12.88 6.60
CA ARG A 59 3.61 -11.41 6.68
C ARG A 59 3.38 -10.92 8.11
N VAL A 60 2.52 -11.58 8.89
CA VAL A 60 2.18 -11.19 10.27
C VAL A 60 3.20 -11.73 11.26
N VAL A 61 3.44 -13.05 11.26
CA VAL A 61 4.32 -13.66 12.29
C VAL A 61 5.77 -13.20 12.12
N THR A 62 6.27 -13.12 10.89
CA THR A 62 7.65 -12.67 10.61
C THR A 62 7.82 -11.14 10.68
N GLN A 63 6.73 -10.38 10.80
CA GLN A 63 6.70 -8.92 10.72
C GLN A 63 7.35 -8.35 9.44
N ARG A 64 7.38 -9.14 8.35
CA ARG A 64 8.08 -8.76 7.10
C ARG A 64 7.53 -7.47 6.48
N THR A 65 6.24 -7.18 6.64
CA THR A 65 5.60 -6.00 6.05
C THR A 65 5.96 -4.69 6.75
N VAL A 66 6.42 -4.73 8.00
CA VAL A 66 6.73 -3.53 8.80
C VAL A 66 8.18 -3.06 8.61
N ARG A 67 8.99 -3.78 7.83
CA ARG A 67 10.40 -3.41 7.52
C ARG A 67 10.48 -2.11 6.69
N GLY A 68 11.70 -1.58 6.52
CA GLY A 68 11.98 -0.43 5.64
C GLY A 68 11.96 0.96 6.28
N ARG A 69 11.79 1.11 7.61
CA ARG A 69 11.86 2.42 8.30
C ARG A 69 12.86 2.48 9.45
N GLY A 70 14.02 1.82 9.28
CA GLY A 70 15.12 1.85 10.25
C GLY A 70 14.68 1.58 11.69
N VAL A 71 14.93 2.54 12.58
CA VAL A 71 14.61 2.45 14.02
C VAL A 71 13.12 2.21 14.29
N ALA A 72 12.21 2.77 13.48
CA ALA A 72 10.78 2.57 13.67
C ALA A 72 10.35 1.12 13.45
N SER A 73 10.94 0.46 12.45
CA SER A 73 10.71 -0.96 12.18
C SER A 73 11.26 -1.84 13.30
N LEU A 74 12.47 -1.53 13.79
CA LEU A 74 13.08 -2.24 14.91
C LEU A 74 12.25 -2.09 16.20
N ALA A 75 11.87 -0.85 16.55
CA ALA A 75 11.03 -0.59 17.71
C ALA A 75 9.69 -1.34 17.62
N HIS A 76 9.05 -1.37 16.45
CA HIS A 76 7.83 -2.17 16.27
C HIS A 76 8.08 -3.67 16.48
N ALA A 77 9.18 -4.22 15.94
CA ALA A 77 9.53 -5.62 16.12
C ALA A 77 9.79 -5.96 17.60
N LEU A 78 10.53 -5.12 18.31
CA LEU A 78 10.78 -5.27 19.75
C LEU A 78 9.48 -5.22 20.56
N LEU A 79 8.58 -4.31 20.22
CA LEU A 79 7.25 -4.21 20.84
C LEU A 79 6.42 -5.48 20.59
N PHE A 80 6.34 -5.92 19.34
CA PHE A 80 5.55 -7.08 18.94
C PHE A 80 6.07 -8.38 19.55
N PHE A 81 7.36 -8.71 19.33
CA PHE A 81 7.95 -9.95 19.85
C PHE A 81 8.08 -9.92 21.37
N GLY A 82 8.40 -8.76 21.96
CA GLY A 82 8.41 -8.59 23.41
C GLY A 82 7.04 -8.91 24.02
N PHE A 83 5.97 -8.31 23.48
CA PHE A 83 4.60 -8.59 23.92
C PHE A 83 4.21 -10.07 23.72
N CYS A 84 4.46 -10.64 22.54
CA CYS A 84 4.12 -12.03 22.24
C CYS A 84 4.87 -13.03 23.14
N LEU A 85 6.16 -12.80 23.42
CA LEU A 85 6.95 -13.66 24.29
C LEU A 85 6.47 -13.57 25.75
N LEU A 86 6.14 -12.38 26.25
CA LEU A 86 5.56 -12.20 27.58
C LEU A 86 4.19 -12.88 27.70
N ALA A 87 3.33 -12.72 26.69
CA ALA A 87 2.03 -13.38 26.65
C ALA A 87 2.18 -14.91 26.62
N LEU A 88 3.08 -15.44 25.79
CA LEU A 88 3.39 -16.86 25.75
C LEU A 88 3.97 -17.36 27.07
N GLY A 89 4.84 -16.58 27.70
CA GLY A 89 5.39 -16.88 29.03
C GLY A 89 4.30 -17.03 30.08
N SER A 90 3.35 -16.09 30.12
CA SER A 90 2.18 -16.15 31.01
C SER A 90 1.31 -17.39 30.76
N VAL A 91 1.10 -17.75 29.49
CA VAL A 91 0.35 -18.97 29.12
C VAL A 91 1.08 -20.23 29.57
N LEU A 92 2.39 -20.32 29.36
CA LEU A 92 3.21 -21.47 29.79
C LEU A 92 3.20 -21.63 31.31
N VAL A 93 3.28 -20.53 32.05
CA VAL A 93 3.13 -20.53 33.50
C VAL A 93 1.75 -21.03 33.91
N ALA A 94 0.68 -20.60 33.24
CA ALA A 94 -0.67 -21.11 33.52
C ALA A 94 -0.77 -22.62 33.24
N ILE A 95 -0.24 -23.10 32.11
CA ILE A 95 -0.24 -24.52 31.75
C ILE A 95 0.47 -25.37 32.81
N GLU A 96 1.63 -24.95 33.30
CA GLU A 96 2.35 -25.63 34.39
C GLU A 96 1.50 -25.70 35.66
N HIS A 97 0.82 -24.62 36.03
CA HIS A 97 -0.05 -24.60 37.21
C HIS A 97 -1.18 -25.64 37.11
N TYR A 98 -1.87 -25.71 35.97
CA TYR A 98 -2.96 -26.66 35.81
C TYR A 98 -2.47 -28.10 35.68
N ALA A 99 -1.36 -28.30 34.98
CA ALA A 99 -0.76 -29.62 34.84
C ALA A 99 -0.33 -30.18 36.21
N HIS A 100 0.15 -29.32 37.12
CA HIS A 100 0.39 -29.68 38.52
C HIS A 100 -0.89 -30.16 39.22
N ASP A 101 -1.96 -29.36 39.16
CA ASP A 101 -3.24 -29.69 39.82
C ASP A 101 -3.88 -30.97 39.26
N LEU A 102 -3.76 -31.21 37.96
CA LEU A 102 -4.23 -32.43 37.27
C LEU A 102 -3.41 -33.68 37.60
N THR A 103 -2.10 -33.54 37.82
CA THR A 103 -1.20 -34.69 38.02
C THR A 103 -0.95 -35.03 39.50
N GLY A 104 -1.52 -34.25 40.43
CA GLY A 104 -1.35 -34.47 41.87
C GLY A 104 0.10 -34.34 42.37
N ARG A 105 0.98 -33.74 41.55
CA ARG A 105 2.36 -33.42 41.96
C ARG A 105 2.31 -32.21 42.90
N GLY A 106 3.26 -32.10 43.84
CA GLY A 106 3.37 -30.94 44.74
C GLY A 106 4.15 -29.78 44.13
N ALA A 107 4.01 -28.57 44.69
CA ALA A 107 4.49 -27.31 44.09
C ALA A 107 6.02 -27.22 43.93
N THR A 108 6.75 -28.14 44.56
CA THR A 108 8.20 -28.28 44.53
C THR A 108 8.70 -29.21 43.42
N ASN A 109 7.82 -29.86 42.65
CA ASN A 109 8.19 -30.78 41.56
C ASN A 109 7.57 -30.35 40.21
N PRO A 110 8.12 -29.30 39.56
CA PRO A 110 7.63 -28.82 38.27
C PRO A 110 7.77 -29.86 37.16
N ILE A 111 6.80 -29.88 36.25
CA ILE A 111 6.68 -30.82 35.13
C ILE A 111 7.69 -30.47 34.05
N PHE A 112 7.72 -29.21 33.59
CA PHE A 112 8.68 -28.78 32.56
C PHE A 112 9.46 -27.52 32.94
N HIS A 113 8.97 -26.66 33.84
CA HIS A 113 9.75 -25.51 34.36
C HIS A 113 10.84 -25.90 35.37
N ARG A 114 11.91 -26.59 34.91
CA ARG A 114 13.04 -27.02 35.72
C ARG A 114 14.40 -26.90 35.03
N GLY A 115 15.47 -26.79 35.83
CA GLY A 115 16.85 -26.80 35.35
C GLY A 115 17.18 -25.67 34.36
N THR A 116 18.08 -25.96 33.42
CA THR A 116 18.58 -24.98 32.42
C THR A 116 17.48 -24.37 31.56
N TYR A 117 16.44 -25.14 31.23
CA TYR A 117 15.28 -24.62 30.48
C TYR A 117 14.62 -23.44 31.21
N TYR A 118 14.42 -23.56 32.52
CA TYR A 118 13.79 -22.51 33.32
C TYR A 118 14.65 -21.25 33.39
N ALA A 119 15.98 -21.39 33.49
CA ALA A 119 16.89 -20.25 33.43
C ALA A 119 16.82 -19.52 32.08
N ILE A 120 16.81 -20.26 30.96
CA ILE A 120 16.63 -19.68 29.61
C ILE A 120 15.27 -18.98 29.52
N PHE A 121 14.22 -19.60 30.05
CA PHE A 121 12.87 -19.03 30.09
C PHE A 121 12.82 -17.70 30.85
N GLU A 122 13.37 -17.63 32.07
CA GLU A 122 13.40 -16.38 32.85
C GLU A 122 14.19 -15.29 32.13
N VAL A 123 15.40 -15.59 31.65
CA VAL A 123 16.21 -14.61 30.90
C VAL A 123 15.48 -14.15 29.62
N THR A 124 14.74 -15.03 28.96
CA THR A 124 13.97 -14.68 27.76
C THR A 124 12.84 -13.69 28.11
N LEU A 125 12.11 -13.92 29.20
CA LEU A 125 11.04 -13.00 29.62
C LEU A 125 11.60 -11.65 30.10
N GLU A 126 12.74 -11.68 30.79
CA GLU A 126 13.48 -10.48 31.19
C GLU A 126 13.87 -9.62 29.98
N LEU A 127 14.48 -10.23 28.94
CA LEU A 127 14.82 -9.52 27.71
C LEU A 127 13.57 -9.06 26.93
N ALA A 128 12.51 -9.86 26.92
CA ALA A 128 11.25 -9.51 26.27
C ALA A 128 10.55 -8.29 26.93
N GLY A 129 10.57 -8.21 28.27
CA GLY A 129 10.07 -7.05 29.01
C GLY A 129 10.87 -5.78 28.74
N LEU A 130 12.20 -5.88 28.66
CA LEU A 130 13.06 -4.75 28.29
C LEU A 130 12.82 -4.32 26.84
N ALA A 131 12.68 -5.26 25.92
CA ALA A 131 12.35 -4.97 24.53
C ALA A 131 11.00 -4.25 24.41
N LEU A 132 9.96 -4.72 25.12
CA LEU A 132 8.65 -4.07 25.16
C LEU A 132 8.74 -2.66 25.74
N LEU A 133 9.40 -2.50 26.89
CA LEU A 133 9.53 -1.22 27.59
C LEU A 133 10.28 -0.18 26.76
N THR A 134 11.44 -0.56 26.21
CA THR A 134 12.27 0.32 25.37
C THR A 134 11.52 0.77 24.12
N ALA A 135 10.84 -0.14 23.45
CA ALA A 135 10.04 0.17 22.27
C ALA A 135 8.83 1.06 22.58
N ALA A 136 8.09 0.77 23.65
CA ALA A 136 6.94 1.57 24.07
C ALA A 136 7.36 3.01 24.45
N CYS A 137 8.46 3.16 25.20
CA CYS A 137 9.05 4.46 25.51
C CYS A 137 9.50 5.21 24.25
N TRP A 138 10.10 4.52 23.27
CA TRP A 138 10.50 5.14 22.01
C TRP A 138 9.29 5.65 21.21
N PHE A 139 8.22 4.85 21.10
CA PHE A 139 6.97 5.27 20.43
C PHE A 139 6.25 6.41 21.16
N LEU A 140 6.33 6.45 22.50
CA LEU A 140 5.80 7.54 23.31
C LEU A 140 6.58 8.83 23.08
N ALA A 141 7.92 8.76 23.18
CA ALA A 141 8.79 9.90 22.91
C ALA A 141 8.58 10.48 21.51
N ARG A 142 8.42 9.61 20.50
CA ARG A 142 8.14 10.02 19.12
C ARG A 142 6.81 10.75 18.98
N ARG A 143 5.75 10.32 19.67
CA ARG A 143 4.45 11.01 19.65
C ARG A 143 4.49 12.34 20.39
N VAL A 144 5.22 12.42 21.50
CA VAL A 144 5.42 13.69 22.23
C VAL A 144 6.12 14.74 21.36
N ARG A 145 7.03 14.32 20.45
CA ARG A 145 7.72 15.22 19.50
C ARG A 145 6.83 15.74 18.35
N ARG A 146 5.58 15.28 18.23
CA ARG A 146 4.59 15.72 17.24
C ARG A 146 5.07 15.63 15.78
N ASP A 147 5.65 14.50 15.38
CA ASP A 147 5.90 14.20 13.96
C ASP A 147 4.60 14.42 13.15
N THR A 148 4.65 15.26 12.10
CA THR A 148 3.48 15.69 11.30
C THR A 148 2.82 14.54 10.55
N SER A 149 3.59 13.49 10.25
CA SER A 149 3.12 12.32 9.53
C SER A 149 2.33 11.34 10.39
N ILE A 150 2.31 11.46 11.72
CA ILE A 150 1.61 10.53 12.62
C ILE A 150 0.33 11.17 13.16
N GLY A 151 -0.73 10.37 13.37
CA GLY A 151 -1.91 10.83 14.09
C GLY A 151 -1.65 11.00 15.60
N HIS A 152 -2.26 12.03 16.22
CA HIS A 152 -2.03 12.39 17.63
C HIS A 152 -3.28 12.23 18.50
N ALA A 153 -3.93 11.06 18.42
CA ALA A 153 -5.11 10.79 19.27
C ALA A 153 -4.69 10.55 20.73
N SER A 154 -5.47 11.08 21.69
CA SER A 154 -5.23 10.91 23.13
C SER A 154 -5.19 9.43 23.55
N ALA A 155 -6.01 8.59 22.90
CA ALA A 155 -6.04 7.15 23.12
C ALA A 155 -4.68 6.46 22.89
N ASP A 156 -3.82 6.99 22.01
CA ASP A 156 -2.51 6.40 21.74
C ASP A 156 -1.59 6.51 22.95
N PHE A 157 -1.64 7.64 23.67
CA PHE A 157 -0.87 7.86 24.88
C PHE A 157 -1.32 6.91 25.99
N VAL A 158 -2.63 6.65 26.09
CA VAL A 158 -3.20 5.71 27.05
C VAL A 158 -2.70 4.29 26.77
N ILE A 159 -2.70 3.85 25.51
CA ILE A 159 -2.23 2.50 25.13
C ILE A 159 -0.73 2.33 25.42
N LEU A 160 0.09 3.30 25.03
CA LEU A 160 1.53 3.25 25.28
C LEU A 160 1.84 3.31 26.77
N GLY A 161 1.13 4.17 27.51
CA GLY A 161 1.20 4.22 28.97
C GLY A 161 0.81 2.89 29.62
N ALA A 162 -0.25 2.24 29.13
CA ALA A 162 -0.66 0.93 29.61
C ALA A 162 0.40 -0.15 29.35
N LEU A 163 1.04 -0.18 28.17
CA LEU A 163 2.12 -1.12 27.88
C LEU A 163 3.34 -0.91 28.80
N ILE A 164 3.73 0.36 29.03
CA ILE A 164 4.81 0.71 29.96
C ILE A 164 4.44 0.28 31.39
N PHE A 165 3.23 0.61 31.82
CA PHE A 165 2.71 0.22 33.13
C PHE A 165 2.72 -1.30 33.32
N LEU A 166 2.27 -2.07 32.33
CA LEU A 166 2.24 -3.53 32.40
C LEU A 166 3.65 -4.12 32.50
N ALA A 167 4.60 -3.61 31.72
CA ALA A 167 6.00 -4.04 31.81
C ALA A 167 6.60 -3.75 33.20
N LEU A 168 6.46 -2.52 33.69
CA LEU A 168 7.03 -2.10 34.98
C LEU A 168 6.35 -2.81 36.17
N SER A 169 5.03 -2.93 36.15
CA SER A 169 4.28 -3.62 37.21
C SER A 169 4.57 -5.13 37.20
N GLY A 170 4.82 -5.74 36.04
CA GLY A 170 5.29 -7.14 35.94
C GLY A 170 6.62 -7.36 36.65
N TYR A 171 7.62 -6.50 36.39
CA TYR A 171 8.90 -6.55 37.09
C TYR A 171 8.78 -6.25 38.59
N ALA A 172 7.86 -5.36 38.98
CA ALA A 172 7.60 -5.07 40.38
C ALA A 172 7.03 -6.30 41.12
N VAL A 173 6.08 -7.02 40.50
CA VAL A 173 5.56 -8.30 41.03
C VAL A 173 6.70 -9.32 41.15
N GLU A 174 7.55 -9.44 40.14
CA GLU A 174 8.70 -10.34 40.16
C GLU A 174 9.71 -10.00 41.26
N GLY A 175 10.05 -8.72 41.44
CA GLY A 175 10.97 -8.27 42.48
C GLY A 175 10.44 -8.53 43.90
N LEU A 176 9.16 -8.28 44.14
CA LEU A 176 8.51 -8.59 45.42
C LEU A 176 8.46 -10.11 45.68
N ARG A 177 8.30 -10.92 44.63
CA ARG A 177 8.39 -12.38 44.72
C ARG A 177 9.81 -12.83 45.09
N ILE A 178 10.85 -12.23 44.51
CA ILE A 178 12.26 -12.52 44.85
C ILE A 178 12.53 -12.26 46.34
N LEU A 179 12.06 -11.12 46.87
CA LEU A 179 12.22 -10.78 48.29
C LEU A 179 11.51 -11.78 49.21
N ARG A 180 10.28 -12.16 48.88
CA ARG A 180 9.45 -13.05 49.71
C ARG A 180 9.96 -14.49 49.72
N GLU A 181 10.26 -15.04 48.55
CA GLU A 181 10.55 -16.48 48.37
C GLU A 181 12.02 -16.84 48.54
N ASP A 182 12.90 -15.85 48.76
CA ASP A 182 14.35 -16.03 48.79
C ASP A 182 14.84 -16.82 47.56
N THR A 183 14.45 -16.34 46.37
CA THR A 183 14.58 -17.08 45.12
C THR A 183 16.03 -17.51 44.89
N HIS A 184 16.25 -18.81 44.71
CA HIS A 184 17.56 -19.35 44.39
C HIS A 184 18.05 -18.84 43.02
N GLN A 185 19.28 -18.33 42.95
CA GLN A 185 19.87 -17.70 41.75
C GLN A 185 19.02 -16.57 41.15
N PRO A 186 18.74 -15.48 41.90
CA PRO A 186 17.90 -14.38 41.43
C PRO A 186 18.56 -13.58 40.29
N GLY A 187 19.82 -13.86 39.96
CA GLY A 187 20.56 -13.19 38.89
C GLY A 187 20.03 -13.48 37.48
N PHE A 188 19.24 -14.53 37.28
CA PHE A 188 18.55 -14.76 35.99
C PHE A 188 17.37 -13.80 35.79
N SER A 189 16.70 -13.40 36.88
CA SER A 189 15.69 -12.33 36.92
C SER A 189 16.32 -10.98 37.27
N PHE A 190 17.26 -10.51 36.43
CA PHE A 190 18.12 -9.37 36.78
C PHE A 190 17.38 -8.02 36.88
N VAL A 191 16.33 -7.78 36.09
CA VAL A 191 15.50 -6.56 36.27
C VAL A 191 14.59 -6.75 37.48
N GLY A 192 14.00 -7.94 37.67
CA GLY A 192 13.27 -8.26 38.89
C GLY A 192 14.12 -8.04 40.16
N LEU A 193 15.40 -8.42 40.13
CA LEU A 193 16.36 -8.21 41.23
C LEU A 193 16.66 -6.72 41.46
N LEU A 194 16.69 -5.91 40.40
CA LEU A 194 16.81 -4.45 40.53
C LEU A 194 15.59 -3.87 41.25
N PHE A 195 14.37 -4.31 40.90
CA PHE A 195 13.14 -3.93 41.60
C PHE A 195 13.15 -4.42 43.06
N ALA A 196 13.61 -5.64 43.33
CA ALA A 196 13.76 -6.16 44.68
C ALA A 196 14.66 -5.26 45.54
N LYS A 197 15.83 -4.87 45.02
CA LYS A 197 16.75 -3.94 45.69
C LYS A 197 16.12 -2.56 45.89
N ALA A 198 15.38 -2.05 44.91
CA ALA A 198 14.67 -0.78 45.01
C ALA A 198 13.60 -0.81 46.13
N PHE A 199 12.83 -1.90 46.23
CA PHE A 199 11.86 -2.09 47.32
C PHE A 199 12.54 -2.14 48.69
N THR A 200 13.65 -2.88 48.82
CA THR A 200 14.43 -2.91 50.07
C THR A 200 14.99 -1.54 50.43
N PHE A 201 15.48 -0.78 49.45
CA PHE A 201 15.94 0.59 49.67
C PHE A 201 14.81 1.51 50.17
N CYS A 202 13.58 1.31 49.68
CA CYS A 202 12.39 2.01 50.13
C CYS A 202 11.80 1.47 51.45
N GLY A 203 12.50 0.55 52.15
CA GLY A 203 12.08 0.03 53.45
C GLY A 203 11.11 -1.16 53.40
N VAL A 204 10.87 -1.77 52.23
CA VAL A 204 10.07 -3.00 52.12
C VAL A 204 10.96 -4.22 52.37
N GLY A 205 10.85 -4.78 53.57
CA GLY A 205 11.53 -6.01 53.97
C GLY A 205 10.74 -7.28 53.64
N ARG A 206 11.26 -8.45 54.05
CA ARG A 206 10.55 -9.73 53.91
C ARG A 206 9.17 -9.73 54.60
N PRO A 207 9.00 -9.22 55.83
CA PRO A 207 7.69 -9.23 56.51
C PRO A 207 6.62 -8.45 55.75
N GLU A 208 6.98 -7.30 55.18
CA GLU A 208 6.07 -6.39 54.47
C GLU A 208 5.84 -6.84 53.01
N SER A 209 6.80 -7.57 52.43
CA SER A 209 6.78 -7.98 51.02
C SER A 209 5.53 -8.76 50.63
N ALA A 210 4.92 -9.52 51.54
CA ALA A 210 3.72 -10.30 51.27
C ALA A 210 2.50 -9.39 50.97
N GLN A 211 2.27 -8.36 51.80
CA GLN A 211 1.15 -7.44 51.59
C GLN A 211 1.37 -6.59 50.33
N VAL A 212 2.57 -6.05 50.16
CA VAL A 212 2.92 -5.24 48.98
C VAL A 212 2.81 -6.08 47.71
N HIS A 213 3.32 -7.33 47.72
CA HIS A 213 3.15 -8.27 46.61
C HIS A 213 1.68 -8.48 46.25
N LEU A 214 0.81 -8.75 47.24
CA LEU A 214 -0.60 -9.01 46.97
C LEU A 214 -1.29 -7.82 46.27
N VAL A 215 -1.02 -6.60 46.74
CA VAL A 215 -1.57 -5.37 46.16
C VAL A 215 -1.01 -5.15 44.75
N THR A 216 0.30 -5.20 44.58
CA THR A 216 0.95 -5.01 43.27
C THR A 216 0.52 -6.07 42.27
N TRP A 217 0.35 -7.32 42.70
CA TRP A 217 -0.14 -8.42 41.88
C TRP A 217 -1.56 -8.14 41.37
N TRP A 218 -2.48 -7.68 42.23
CA TRP A 218 -3.83 -7.32 41.81
C TRP A 218 -3.87 -6.10 40.89
N ILE A 219 -3.05 -5.09 41.16
CA ILE A 219 -2.90 -3.91 40.29
C ILE A 219 -2.44 -4.34 38.89
N HIS A 220 -1.41 -5.19 38.81
CA HIS A 220 -0.92 -5.74 37.55
C HIS A 220 -1.98 -6.62 36.86
N ALA A 221 -2.58 -7.56 37.58
CA ALA A 221 -3.56 -8.49 37.05
C ALA A 221 -4.80 -7.78 36.50
N VAL A 222 -5.41 -6.86 37.26
CA VAL A 222 -6.54 -6.06 36.80
C VAL A 222 -6.13 -5.18 35.62
N GLY A 223 -4.96 -4.58 35.66
CA GLY A 223 -4.43 -3.81 34.53
C GLY A 223 -4.28 -4.64 33.26
N ALA A 224 -3.77 -5.87 33.36
CA ALA A 224 -3.61 -6.78 32.23
C ALA A 224 -4.97 -7.23 31.68
N LEU A 225 -5.92 -7.57 32.55
CA LEU A 225 -7.28 -7.93 32.16
C LEU A 225 -8.03 -6.75 31.53
N ALA A 226 -7.88 -5.54 32.04
CA ALA A 226 -8.44 -4.33 31.45
C ALA A 226 -7.82 -4.05 30.07
N PHE A 227 -6.50 -4.22 29.93
CA PHE A 227 -5.81 -4.08 28.65
C PHE A 227 -6.35 -5.04 27.59
N ILE A 228 -6.51 -6.33 27.93
CA ILE A 228 -7.10 -7.34 27.04
C ILE A 228 -8.52 -6.93 26.62
N ALA A 229 -9.36 -6.55 27.58
CA ALA A 229 -10.74 -6.12 27.31
C ALA A 229 -10.80 -4.88 26.39
N ALA A 230 -9.81 -3.98 26.48
CA ALA A 230 -9.75 -2.75 25.71
C ALA A 230 -9.24 -2.91 24.26
N ILE A 231 -8.61 -4.04 23.90
CA ILE A 231 -8.03 -4.27 22.56
C ILE A 231 -8.97 -3.87 21.41
N PRO A 232 -10.21 -4.37 21.30
CA PRO A 232 -11.08 -4.08 20.15
C PRO A 232 -11.71 -2.68 20.17
N TYR A 233 -11.54 -1.93 21.27
CA TYR A 233 -12.06 -0.58 21.45
C TYR A 233 -10.99 0.51 21.27
N THR A 234 -9.76 0.09 20.97
CA THR A 234 -8.61 0.96 20.83
C THR A 234 -7.93 0.71 19.48
N ARG A 235 -6.87 1.47 19.19
CA ARG A 235 -6.04 1.23 17.99
C ARG A 235 -5.38 -0.14 17.97
N LEU A 236 -5.36 -0.89 19.09
CA LEU A 236 -4.85 -2.27 19.12
C LEU A 236 -5.70 -3.24 18.30
N LEU A 237 -6.92 -2.86 17.90
CA LEU A 237 -7.72 -3.63 16.94
C LEU A 237 -6.94 -3.93 15.65
N HIS A 238 -5.95 -3.12 15.28
CA HIS A 238 -5.10 -3.36 14.10
C HIS A 238 -4.35 -4.71 14.15
N VAL A 239 -4.09 -5.26 15.34
CA VAL A 239 -3.47 -6.59 15.47
C VAL A 239 -4.38 -7.66 14.86
N VAL A 240 -5.70 -7.48 14.99
CA VAL A 240 -6.72 -8.34 14.39
C VAL A 240 -7.02 -7.88 12.96
N ALA A 241 -7.47 -6.64 12.78
CA ALA A 241 -7.94 -6.14 11.48
C ALA A 241 -6.80 -6.07 10.45
N GLY A 242 -5.64 -5.56 10.82
CA GLY A 242 -4.45 -5.52 9.98
C GLY A 242 -3.88 -6.92 9.70
N GLY A 243 -3.87 -7.80 10.70
CA GLY A 243 -3.48 -9.21 10.53
C GLY A 243 -4.36 -9.95 9.51
N LEU A 244 -5.68 -9.73 9.57
CA LEU A 244 -6.63 -10.26 8.59
C LEU A 244 -6.43 -9.62 7.22
N SER A 245 -6.32 -8.30 7.14
CA SER A 245 -6.17 -7.56 5.87
C SER A 245 -4.98 -8.05 5.05
N VAL A 246 -3.79 -8.20 5.67
CA VAL A 246 -2.59 -8.68 4.96
C VAL A 246 -2.62 -10.18 4.61
N ALA A 247 -3.43 -10.96 5.33
CA ALA A 247 -3.52 -12.40 5.16
C ALA A 247 -4.52 -12.80 4.07
N THR A 248 -5.70 -12.15 4.05
CA THR A 248 -6.82 -12.57 3.20
C THR A 248 -6.68 -12.15 1.73
N GLN A 249 -5.77 -11.22 1.40
CA GLN A 249 -5.55 -10.83 0.00
C GLN A 249 -4.09 -10.48 -0.34
N GLU A 250 -3.81 -10.56 -1.64
CA GLU A 250 -2.60 -10.02 -2.23
C GLU A 250 -2.79 -8.56 -2.60
N LYS A 251 -1.74 -7.78 -2.36
CA LYS A 251 -1.66 -6.42 -2.86
C LYS A 251 -1.53 -6.49 -4.38
N ARG A 252 -2.52 -5.95 -5.09
CA ARG A 252 -2.50 -5.78 -6.55
C ARG A 252 -2.43 -4.29 -6.85
N LEU A 253 -1.24 -3.82 -7.20
CA LEU A 253 -1.05 -2.42 -7.57
C LEU A 253 -1.57 -2.20 -8.99
N GLY A 254 -2.18 -1.05 -9.26
CA GLY A 254 -2.67 -0.70 -10.60
C GLY A 254 -3.94 -1.44 -11.07
N TYR A 255 -4.46 -2.42 -10.32
CA TYR A 255 -5.73 -3.08 -10.59
C TYR A 255 -6.92 -2.32 -9.96
N LEU A 256 -8.03 -2.22 -10.69
CA LEU A 256 -9.32 -1.79 -10.15
C LEU A 256 -10.36 -2.88 -10.41
N ALA A 257 -11.17 -3.19 -9.40
CA ALA A 257 -12.28 -4.12 -9.58
C ALA A 257 -13.32 -3.52 -10.55
N PRO A 258 -13.88 -4.29 -11.50
CA PRO A 258 -14.87 -3.80 -12.44
C PRO A 258 -16.20 -3.47 -11.75
N VAL A 259 -17.00 -2.60 -12.38
CA VAL A 259 -18.39 -2.33 -12.02
C VAL A 259 -19.25 -2.66 -13.23
N SER A 260 -20.23 -3.56 -13.10
CA SER A 260 -21.07 -3.98 -14.21
C SER A 260 -22.30 -3.07 -14.37
N ALA A 261 -22.77 -2.89 -15.61
CA ALA A 261 -24.01 -2.15 -15.87
C ALA A 261 -25.21 -2.77 -15.13
N GLU A 262 -25.30 -4.10 -15.10
CA GLU A 262 -26.33 -4.83 -14.35
C GLU A 262 -26.30 -4.51 -12.85
N GLU A 263 -25.11 -4.43 -12.22
CA GLU A 263 -25.00 -4.02 -10.81
C GLU A 263 -25.54 -2.60 -10.61
N VAL A 264 -25.21 -1.67 -11.50
CA VAL A 264 -25.68 -0.28 -11.41
C VAL A 264 -27.19 -0.19 -11.64
N GLU A 265 -27.74 -0.88 -12.63
CA GLU A 265 -29.18 -0.88 -12.93
C GLU A 265 -30.00 -1.48 -11.78
N THR A 266 -29.52 -2.59 -11.20
CA THR A 266 -30.23 -3.29 -10.13
C THR A 266 -30.11 -2.60 -8.78
N THR A 267 -28.98 -1.94 -8.49
CA THR A 267 -28.73 -1.35 -7.17
C THR A 267 -28.80 0.18 -7.14
N GLY A 268 -28.78 0.84 -8.30
CA GLY A 268 -28.63 2.30 -8.43
C GLY A 268 -27.26 2.83 -8.03
N ARG A 269 -26.27 1.94 -7.77
CA ARG A 269 -24.98 2.31 -7.18
C ARG A 269 -23.89 2.31 -8.23
N PHE A 270 -23.19 3.42 -8.36
CA PHE A 270 -21.98 3.53 -9.17
C PHE A 270 -20.83 3.98 -8.29
N GLY A 271 -19.89 3.09 -7.98
CA GLY A 271 -18.81 3.39 -7.03
C GLY A 271 -19.24 3.36 -5.56
N VAL A 272 -18.60 4.19 -4.73
CA VAL A 272 -18.78 4.25 -3.28
C VAL A 272 -19.14 5.67 -2.85
N GLY A 273 -20.39 5.89 -2.44
CA GLY A 273 -20.84 7.15 -1.84
C GLY A 273 -21.10 7.05 -0.35
N ARG A 274 -21.51 5.86 0.11
CA ARG A 274 -21.90 5.58 1.50
C ARG A 274 -21.17 4.35 2.05
N VAL A 275 -21.25 4.15 3.36
CA VAL A 275 -20.59 3.04 4.07
C VAL A 275 -21.05 1.67 3.58
N GLN A 276 -22.31 1.53 3.17
CA GLN A 276 -22.92 0.30 2.67
C GLN A 276 -22.37 -0.09 1.28
N ASP A 277 -21.87 0.88 0.52
CA ASP A 277 -21.29 0.65 -0.80
C ASP A 277 -19.87 0.09 -0.71
N LEU A 278 -19.20 0.27 0.43
CA LEU A 278 -17.88 -0.30 0.68
C LEU A 278 -17.94 -1.82 0.65
N SER A 279 -16.88 -2.44 0.13
CA SER A 279 -16.72 -3.88 0.25
C SER A 279 -16.37 -4.28 1.69
N ARG A 280 -16.61 -5.55 2.04
CA ARG A 280 -16.24 -6.09 3.36
C ARG A 280 -14.74 -5.91 3.63
N ARG A 281 -13.92 -6.08 2.59
CA ARG A 281 -12.50 -5.78 2.64
C ARG A 281 -12.21 -4.32 2.92
N GLN A 282 -12.84 -3.39 2.20
CA GLN A 282 -12.60 -1.97 2.44
C GLN A 282 -12.94 -1.59 3.89
N LEU A 283 -14.06 -2.09 4.43
CA LEU A 283 -14.44 -1.90 5.83
C LEU A 283 -13.42 -2.47 6.82
N LEU A 284 -12.87 -3.66 6.54
CA LEU A 284 -11.77 -4.24 7.32
C LEU A 284 -10.50 -3.36 7.26
N GLU A 285 -10.17 -2.83 6.08
CA GLU A 285 -9.01 -1.95 5.87
C GLU A 285 -9.14 -0.61 6.62
N LEU A 286 -10.37 -0.09 6.79
CA LEU A 286 -10.63 1.11 7.60
C LEU A 286 -10.23 0.89 9.07
N ASP A 287 -10.58 -0.26 9.65
CA ASP A 287 -10.20 -0.63 11.02
C ASP A 287 -8.74 -1.12 11.13
N ALA A 288 -8.12 -1.54 10.02
CA ALA A 288 -6.70 -1.90 9.98
C ALA A 288 -5.80 -0.68 10.09
N CYS A 289 -6.21 0.49 9.58
CA CYS A 289 -5.37 1.67 9.51
C CYS A 289 -5.04 2.26 10.91
N VAL A 290 -3.76 2.32 11.25
CA VAL A 290 -3.26 2.89 12.52
C VAL A 290 -2.82 4.36 12.45
N SER A 291 -3.02 5.04 11.31
CA SER A 291 -2.54 6.41 11.06
C SER A 291 -1.01 6.58 11.20
N CYS A 292 -0.22 5.60 10.75
CA CYS A 292 1.25 5.63 10.88
C CYS A 292 1.98 6.62 9.96
N GLY A 293 1.29 7.23 8.99
CA GLY A 293 1.88 8.24 8.10
C GLY A 293 2.64 7.74 6.89
N ARG A 294 2.98 6.45 6.81
CA ARG A 294 3.79 5.91 5.69
C ARG A 294 3.26 6.31 4.32
N CYS A 295 1.95 6.19 4.14
CA CYS A 295 1.26 6.51 2.90
C CYS A 295 1.22 8.01 2.58
N GLN A 296 1.26 8.88 3.60
CA GLN A 296 1.28 10.33 3.46
C GLN A 296 2.68 10.82 3.09
N ASP A 297 3.72 10.27 3.72
CA ASP A 297 5.12 10.65 3.48
C ASP A 297 5.58 10.42 2.03
N VAL A 298 4.98 9.44 1.33
CA VAL A 298 5.29 9.13 -0.07
C VAL A 298 4.28 9.69 -1.06
N CYS A 299 3.30 10.47 -0.59
CA CYS A 299 2.24 10.99 -1.45
C CYS A 299 2.73 12.27 -2.17
N PRO A 300 2.87 12.25 -3.51
CA PRO A 300 3.37 13.40 -4.25
C PRO A 300 2.38 14.58 -4.23
N ALA A 301 1.08 14.31 -4.13
CA ALA A 301 0.07 15.35 -4.00
C ALA A 301 0.13 16.03 -2.63
N HIS A 302 0.38 15.25 -1.57
CA HIS A 302 0.57 15.81 -0.23
C HIS A 302 1.82 16.70 -0.17
N ALA A 303 2.93 16.23 -0.75
CA ALA A 303 4.19 16.97 -0.82
C ALA A 303 4.03 18.31 -1.59
N ALA A 304 3.25 18.29 -2.68
CA ALA A 304 2.90 19.48 -3.46
C ALA A 304 1.86 20.42 -2.78
N GLY A 305 1.47 20.16 -1.53
CA GLY A 305 0.53 20.99 -0.78
C GLY A 305 -0.94 20.85 -1.18
N LYS A 306 -1.30 19.88 -2.04
CA LYS A 306 -2.71 19.59 -2.36
C LYS A 306 -3.44 19.02 -1.14
N PRO A 307 -4.78 19.14 -1.06
CA PRO A 307 -5.57 18.65 0.06
C PRO A 307 -5.76 17.12 0.06
N LEU A 308 -4.69 16.36 -0.23
CA LEU A 308 -4.69 14.90 -0.23
C LEU A 308 -3.69 14.36 0.78
N SER A 309 -4.22 13.69 1.80
CA SER A 309 -3.48 12.79 2.66
C SER A 309 -4.13 11.40 2.56
N PRO A 310 -3.47 10.39 1.96
CA PRO A 310 -4.02 9.04 1.85
C PRO A 310 -4.35 8.42 3.22
N ARG A 311 -3.62 8.84 4.26
CA ARG A 311 -3.89 8.45 5.65
C ARG A 311 -5.23 9.00 6.11
N ASP A 312 -5.46 10.29 5.88
CA ASP A 312 -6.63 10.99 6.41
C ASP A 312 -7.90 10.59 5.67
N VAL A 313 -7.85 10.34 4.35
CA VAL A 313 -8.97 9.77 3.59
C VAL A 313 -9.48 8.48 4.24
N VAL A 314 -8.58 7.55 4.59
CA VAL A 314 -8.95 6.28 5.24
C VAL A 314 -9.49 6.51 6.65
N GLN A 315 -8.91 7.44 7.41
CA GLN A 315 -9.36 7.72 8.78
C GLN A 315 -10.71 8.46 8.81
N GLN A 316 -10.95 9.37 7.87
CA GLN A 316 -12.23 10.05 7.69
C GLN A 316 -13.33 9.04 7.34
N ALA A 317 -13.07 8.13 6.39
CA ALA A 317 -13.99 7.04 6.07
C ALA A 317 -14.23 6.11 7.29
N CYS A 318 -13.19 5.81 8.08
CA CYS A 318 -13.33 5.06 9.33
C CYS A 318 -14.17 5.82 10.37
N GLY A 319 -14.03 7.15 10.45
CA GLY A 319 -14.86 8.01 11.28
C GLY A 319 -16.34 7.89 10.93
N VAL A 320 -16.68 7.96 9.63
CA VAL A 320 -18.05 7.76 9.14
C VAL A 320 -18.56 6.35 9.50
N LEU A 321 -17.77 5.30 9.28
CA LEU A 321 -18.13 3.93 9.67
C LEU A 321 -18.46 3.81 11.17
N ASN A 322 -17.69 4.46 12.04
CA ASN A 322 -17.91 4.40 13.49
C ASN A 322 -19.20 5.09 13.93
N VAL A 323 -19.68 6.09 13.19
CA VAL A 323 -20.93 6.80 13.47
C VAL A 323 -22.12 6.06 12.85
N VAL A 324 -22.05 5.76 11.55
CA VAL A 324 -23.17 5.23 10.77
C VAL A 324 -23.35 3.72 10.97
N GLY A 325 -22.25 2.99 11.14
CA GLY A 325 -22.26 1.53 11.23
C GLY A 325 -23.19 0.96 12.32
N PRO A 326 -23.16 1.46 13.57
CA PRO A 326 -24.09 1.05 14.61
C PRO A 326 -25.56 1.30 14.26
N LEU A 327 -25.88 2.46 13.65
CA LEU A 327 -27.23 2.80 13.23
C LEU A 327 -27.75 1.83 12.17
N LEU A 328 -26.92 1.45 11.20
CA LEU A 328 -27.26 0.46 10.18
C LEU A 328 -27.45 -0.94 10.75
N LEU A 329 -26.67 -1.32 11.77
CA LEU A 329 -26.87 -2.60 12.43
C LEU A 329 -28.18 -2.65 13.22
N ALA A 330 -28.61 -1.53 13.82
CA ALA A 330 -29.90 -1.39 14.50
C ALA A 330 -31.05 -1.44 13.49
N ALA A 331 -30.93 -0.73 12.36
CA ALA A 331 -31.91 -0.78 11.29
C ALA A 331 -32.11 -2.21 10.74
N ARG A 332 -31.02 -2.93 10.45
CA ARG A 332 -31.08 -4.34 10.03
C ARG A 332 -31.66 -5.29 11.09
N ALA A 333 -31.69 -4.88 12.36
CA ALA A 333 -32.33 -5.63 13.45
C ALA A 333 -33.81 -5.30 13.61
N GLY A 334 -34.35 -4.35 12.83
CA GLY A 334 -35.73 -3.87 12.94
C GLY A 334 -35.93 -2.84 14.07
N GLU A 335 -34.85 -2.28 14.61
CA GLU A 335 -34.89 -1.29 15.71
C GLU A 335 -34.98 0.16 15.19
N ALA A 336 -34.73 0.38 13.90
CA ALA A 336 -34.82 1.67 13.22
C ALA A 336 -35.21 1.46 11.75
N ASP A 337 -35.73 2.49 11.09
CA ASP A 337 -35.98 2.45 9.65
C ASP A 337 -34.65 2.62 8.89
N GLU A 338 -34.38 1.74 7.92
CA GLU A 338 -33.15 1.76 7.13
C GLU A 338 -33.11 2.97 6.19
N ASP A 339 -34.26 3.45 5.73
CA ASP A 339 -34.37 4.62 4.86
C ASP A 339 -34.09 5.91 5.62
N ASP A 340 -34.57 6.04 6.85
CA ASP A 340 -34.29 7.18 7.73
C ASP A 340 -32.78 7.25 8.03
N VAL A 341 -32.18 6.14 8.45
CA VAL A 341 -30.74 6.06 8.72
C VAL A 341 -29.93 6.37 7.47
N ALA A 342 -30.35 5.88 6.30
CA ALA A 342 -29.64 6.13 5.05
C ALA A 342 -29.77 7.58 4.56
N SER A 343 -30.84 8.29 4.93
CA SER A 343 -31.09 9.69 4.57
C SER A 343 -30.29 10.69 5.43
N GLU A 344 -30.11 10.39 6.72
CA GLU A 344 -29.39 11.25 7.67
C GLU A 344 -27.92 10.86 7.86
N ALA A 345 -27.50 9.69 7.36
CA ALA A 345 -26.13 9.23 7.49
C ALA A 345 -25.15 10.14 6.73
N PRO A 346 -24.06 10.59 7.39
CA PRO A 346 -22.97 11.28 6.72
C PRO A 346 -22.45 10.48 5.51
N GLN A 347 -22.30 11.16 4.40
CA GLN A 347 -21.74 10.57 3.19
C GLN A 347 -20.21 10.47 3.29
N LEU A 348 -19.62 9.49 2.61
CA LEU A 348 -18.17 9.36 2.54
C LEU A 348 -17.54 10.53 1.77
N HIS A 349 -18.26 11.02 0.75
CA HIS A 349 -17.90 12.21 0.01
C HIS A 349 -18.67 13.44 0.51
N GLY A 350 -18.09 14.63 0.34
CA GLY A 350 -18.69 15.92 0.70
C GLY A 350 -18.36 16.29 2.13
N GLU A 351 -18.99 15.60 3.09
CA GLU A 351 -18.82 15.87 4.52
C GLU A 351 -17.51 15.29 5.09
N ALA A 352 -17.16 14.06 4.72
CA ALA A 352 -15.96 13.40 5.24
C ALA A 352 -14.72 13.61 4.35
N VAL A 353 -14.88 13.46 3.02
CA VAL A 353 -13.78 13.63 2.05
C VAL A 353 -14.23 14.52 0.90
N SER A 354 -13.51 15.63 0.68
CA SER A 354 -13.83 16.59 -0.38
C SER A 354 -13.57 16.06 -1.80
N ALA A 355 -14.24 16.60 -2.82
CA ALA A 355 -14.04 16.20 -4.21
C ALA A 355 -12.61 16.54 -4.66
N GLU A 356 -12.12 17.72 -4.27
CA GLU A 356 -10.76 18.18 -4.57
C GLU A 356 -9.70 17.20 -4.01
N THR A 357 -9.89 16.74 -2.78
CA THR A 357 -9.05 15.69 -2.17
C THR A 357 -9.00 14.43 -3.02
N LEU A 358 -10.17 13.97 -3.50
CA LEU A 358 -10.25 12.78 -4.34
C LEU A 358 -9.58 13.01 -5.69
N TRP A 359 -9.81 14.16 -6.33
CA TRP A 359 -9.27 14.49 -7.64
C TRP A 359 -7.76 14.76 -7.64
N ALA A 360 -7.16 15.16 -6.51
CA ALA A 360 -5.71 15.35 -6.41
C ALA A 360 -4.88 14.05 -6.54
N CYS A 361 -5.50 12.87 -6.40
CA CYS A 361 -4.80 11.59 -6.51
C CYS A 361 -4.35 11.29 -7.96
N THR A 362 -3.10 10.86 -8.13
CA THR A 362 -2.54 10.47 -9.45
C THR A 362 -2.62 8.97 -9.73
N THR A 363 -3.26 8.20 -8.84
CA THR A 363 -3.34 6.73 -8.88
C THR A 363 -1.98 6.01 -9.02
N CYS A 364 -0.86 6.65 -8.64
CA CYS A 364 0.48 6.10 -8.79
C CYS A 364 0.79 4.91 -7.87
N ASN A 365 -0.08 4.59 -6.91
CA ASN A 365 0.05 3.45 -5.99
C ASN A 365 1.19 3.52 -4.94
N ALA A 366 1.92 4.65 -4.82
CA ALA A 366 2.97 4.80 -3.77
C ALA A 366 2.43 4.54 -2.36
N CYS A 367 1.28 5.15 -2.03
CA CYS A 367 0.65 5.04 -0.72
C CYS A 367 0.15 3.62 -0.40
N THR A 368 -0.42 2.94 -1.40
CA THR A 368 -0.83 1.54 -1.30
C THR A 368 0.42 0.69 -1.08
N ASP A 369 1.48 0.89 -1.88
CA ASP A 369 2.68 0.07 -1.86
C ASP A 369 3.47 0.10 -0.54
N VAL A 370 3.59 1.27 0.09
CA VAL A 370 4.31 1.35 1.38
C VAL A 370 3.47 0.93 2.60
N CYS A 371 2.17 0.66 2.42
CA CYS A 371 1.28 0.30 3.52
C CYS A 371 1.62 -1.08 4.10
N PRO A 372 2.05 -1.18 5.38
CA PRO A 372 2.43 -2.45 6.00
C PRO A 372 1.23 -3.32 6.38
N LEU A 373 0.02 -2.74 6.37
CA LEU A 373 -1.24 -3.36 6.79
C LEU A 373 -2.13 -3.72 5.60
N GLY A 374 -1.67 -3.54 4.36
CA GLY A 374 -2.41 -3.94 3.16
C GLY A 374 -3.55 -3.01 2.74
N VAL A 375 -3.79 -1.92 3.47
CA VAL A 375 -4.78 -0.89 3.13
C VAL A 375 -4.48 -0.28 1.76
N SER A 376 -5.50 -0.12 0.91
CA SER A 376 -5.42 0.51 -0.40
C SER A 376 -6.16 1.85 -0.45
N PRO A 377 -5.51 2.98 -0.11
CA PRO A 377 -6.13 4.29 -0.26
C PRO A 377 -6.50 4.58 -1.73
N VAL A 378 -5.70 4.13 -2.69
CA VAL A 378 -6.00 4.34 -4.12
C VAL A 378 -7.31 3.68 -4.51
N GLY A 379 -7.56 2.43 -4.08
CA GLY A 379 -8.82 1.74 -4.38
C GLY A 379 -10.02 2.47 -3.80
N LEU A 380 -9.95 2.88 -2.53
CA LEU A 380 -11.00 3.65 -1.88
C LEU A 380 -11.25 5.00 -2.58
N ILE A 381 -10.20 5.72 -2.96
CA ILE A 381 -10.31 7.00 -3.68
C ILE A 381 -10.97 6.80 -5.04
N THR A 382 -10.53 5.80 -5.82
CA THR A 382 -11.09 5.59 -7.17
C THR A 382 -12.54 5.12 -7.13
N ASP A 383 -12.93 4.32 -6.12
CA ASP A 383 -14.34 3.95 -5.95
C ASP A 383 -15.21 5.16 -5.55
N MET A 384 -14.70 6.08 -4.72
CA MET A 384 -15.40 7.34 -4.47
C MET A 384 -15.46 8.24 -5.71
N ARG A 385 -14.41 8.25 -6.54
CA ARG A 385 -14.43 8.97 -7.83
C ARG A 385 -15.49 8.43 -8.77
N ARG A 386 -15.68 7.11 -8.84
CA ARG A 386 -16.78 6.50 -9.62
C ARG A 386 -18.13 7.09 -9.20
N HIS A 387 -18.37 7.21 -7.89
CA HIS A 387 -19.57 7.87 -7.37
C HIS A 387 -19.71 9.33 -7.83
N LEU A 388 -18.63 10.11 -7.81
CA LEU A 388 -18.64 11.49 -8.32
C LEU A 388 -18.95 11.57 -9.81
N ILE A 389 -18.41 10.66 -10.62
CA ILE A 389 -18.71 10.59 -12.05
C ILE A 389 -20.20 10.31 -12.26
N GLY A 390 -20.76 9.35 -11.52
CA GLY A 390 -22.19 9.03 -11.57
C GLY A 390 -23.10 10.20 -11.20
N MET A 391 -22.64 11.09 -10.33
CA MET A 391 -23.35 12.33 -9.96
C MET A 391 -23.09 13.51 -10.90
N GLY A 392 -22.18 13.38 -11.88
CA GLY A 392 -21.82 14.47 -12.80
C GLY A 392 -21.00 15.58 -12.16
N GLU A 393 -20.21 15.28 -11.11
CA GLU A 393 -19.43 16.27 -10.35
C GLU A 393 -18.07 16.63 -10.98
N LEU A 394 -17.63 15.92 -12.02
CA LEU A 394 -16.40 16.28 -12.74
C LEU A 394 -16.66 17.46 -13.69
N ARG A 395 -15.82 18.49 -13.62
CA ARG A 395 -15.96 19.75 -14.40
C ARG A 395 -14.68 20.11 -15.15
N GLY A 396 -14.77 21.09 -16.04
CA GLY A 396 -13.61 21.70 -16.70
C GLY A 396 -12.93 20.84 -17.76
N ALA A 397 -11.61 21.05 -17.93
CA ALA A 397 -10.78 20.31 -18.88
C ALA A 397 -10.81 18.77 -18.73
N PRO A 398 -10.79 18.17 -17.52
CA PRO A 398 -10.86 16.71 -17.40
C PRO A 398 -12.21 16.14 -17.85
N ALA A 399 -13.33 16.83 -17.54
CA ALA A 399 -14.65 16.43 -18.04
C ALA A 399 -14.74 16.50 -19.57
N LYS A 400 -14.21 17.57 -20.17
CA LYS A 400 -14.14 17.71 -21.64
C LYS A 400 -13.29 16.60 -22.27
N SER A 401 -12.20 16.20 -21.63
CA SER A 401 -11.37 15.07 -22.08
C SER A 401 -12.14 13.74 -22.08
N LEU A 402 -12.98 13.49 -21.06
CA LEU A 402 -13.84 12.31 -21.04
C LEU A 402 -14.89 12.35 -22.15
N GLU A 403 -15.57 13.48 -22.33
CA GLU A 403 -16.57 13.65 -23.41
C GLU A 403 -15.94 13.39 -24.78
N LYS A 404 -14.75 13.96 -25.04
CA LYS A 404 -13.97 13.71 -26.26
C LYS A 404 -13.61 12.24 -26.42
N THR A 405 -13.20 11.59 -25.33
CA THR A 405 -12.87 10.16 -25.32
C THR A 405 -14.07 9.31 -25.73
N GLN A 406 -15.24 9.60 -25.16
CA GLN A 406 -16.48 8.91 -25.50
C GLN A 406 -16.89 9.15 -26.96
N ARG A 407 -16.81 10.40 -27.44
CA ARG A 407 -17.31 10.77 -28.78
C ARG A 407 -16.36 10.40 -29.92
N GLN A 408 -15.05 10.55 -29.72
CA GLN A 408 -14.03 10.39 -30.77
C GLN A 408 -13.11 9.18 -30.55
N GLY A 409 -13.29 8.45 -29.45
CA GLY A 409 -12.41 7.34 -29.09
C GLY A 409 -11.01 7.78 -28.67
N ASN A 410 -10.77 9.07 -28.41
CA ASN A 410 -9.49 9.60 -27.94
C ASN A 410 -9.67 10.88 -27.11
N PRO A 411 -8.80 11.13 -26.10
CA PRO A 411 -8.99 12.25 -25.17
C PRO A 411 -8.64 13.62 -25.76
N TRP A 412 -7.92 13.68 -26.89
CA TRP A 412 -7.65 14.94 -27.60
C TRP A 412 -8.87 15.43 -28.40
N GLY A 413 -9.78 14.53 -28.76
CA GLY A 413 -10.97 14.82 -29.57
C GLY A 413 -10.65 15.04 -31.05
N LEU A 414 -9.53 14.49 -31.52
CA LEU A 414 -9.08 14.62 -32.90
C LEU A 414 -9.64 13.50 -33.79
N PRO A 415 -9.77 13.71 -35.12
CA PRO A 415 -10.26 12.71 -36.05
C PRO A 415 -9.43 11.41 -36.05
N LYS A 416 -10.07 10.28 -36.35
CA LYS A 416 -9.40 8.97 -36.44
C LYS A 416 -8.50 8.87 -37.67
N GLU A 417 -8.81 9.62 -38.72
CA GLU A 417 -8.06 9.69 -39.98
C GLU A 417 -6.68 10.31 -39.75
N ASP A 418 -6.56 11.22 -38.78
CA ASP A 418 -5.30 11.88 -38.43
C ASP A 418 -4.37 10.99 -37.58
N ARG A 419 -4.85 9.82 -37.12
CA ARG A 419 -4.09 8.95 -36.20
C ARG A 419 -2.77 8.46 -36.79
N MET A 420 -2.67 8.36 -38.11
CA MET A 420 -1.45 7.92 -38.82
C MET A 420 -0.58 9.09 -39.31
N ALA A 421 -0.90 10.34 -38.95
CA ALA A 421 -0.15 11.51 -39.41
C ALA A 421 1.34 11.45 -39.01
N TRP A 422 1.66 10.84 -37.86
CA TRP A 422 3.02 10.69 -37.34
C TRP A 422 3.89 9.70 -38.12
N ALA A 423 3.31 8.84 -38.97
CA ALA A 423 4.01 7.75 -39.65
C ALA A 423 4.03 7.88 -41.19
N ARG A 424 3.60 9.02 -41.75
CA ARG A 424 3.41 9.21 -43.21
C ARG A 424 4.63 8.89 -44.06
N ASP A 425 5.82 9.15 -43.55
CA ASP A 425 7.11 8.95 -44.20
C ASP A 425 7.83 7.67 -43.73
N LEU A 426 7.35 7.03 -42.67
CA LEU A 426 7.95 5.81 -42.10
C LEU A 426 7.41 4.53 -42.73
N HIS A 427 6.35 4.59 -43.54
CA HIS A 427 5.70 3.42 -44.14
C HIS A 427 5.39 2.32 -43.11
N ALA A 428 4.92 2.70 -41.92
CA ALA A 428 4.58 1.76 -40.87
C ALA A 428 3.46 0.81 -41.35
N PRO A 429 3.68 -0.52 -41.38
CA PRO A 429 2.73 -1.48 -41.93
C PRO A 429 1.43 -1.52 -41.12
N LEU A 430 0.29 -1.46 -41.80
CA LEU A 430 -1.00 -1.70 -41.16
C LEU A 430 -1.26 -3.21 -41.04
N VAL A 431 -2.11 -3.60 -40.09
CA VAL A 431 -2.59 -5.00 -39.95
C VAL A 431 -3.27 -5.55 -41.21
N THR A 432 -3.69 -4.69 -42.14
CA THR A 432 -4.23 -5.08 -43.45
C THR A 432 -3.15 -5.37 -44.48
N ASP A 433 -2.00 -4.71 -44.34
CA ASP A 433 -0.90 -4.76 -45.30
C ASP A 433 0.10 -5.85 -44.94
N ASN A 434 0.24 -6.11 -43.63
CA ASN A 434 0.98 -7.24 -43.07
C ASN A 434 0.04 -8.05 -42.16
N PRO A 435 -0.67 -9.07 -42.67
CA PRO A 435 -1.55 -9.91 -41.86
C PRO A 435 -0.81 -10.96 -41.03
N ASP A 436 0.41 -11.33 -41.43
CA ASP A 436 1.26 -12.33 -40.78
C ASP A 436 2.29 -11.69 -39.83
N PHE A 437 1.91 -10.58 -39.19
CA PHE A 437 2.77 -9.86 -38.25
C PHE A 437 3.02 -10.69 -36.97
N ASP A 438 4.24 -10.62 -36.45
CA ASP A 438 4.60 -11.27 -35.17
C ASP A 438 4.18 -10.40 -33.97
N ILE A 439 4.25 -9.07 -34.14
CA ILE A 439 4.03 -8.10 -33.08
C ILE A 439 3.03 -7.03 -33.52
N LEU A 440 1.98 -6.81 -32.72
CA LEU A 440 1.17 -5.61 -32.84
C LEU A 440 1.82 -4.48 -32.04
N TYR A 441 2.21 -3.40 -32.71
CA TYR A 441 2.62 -2.19 -32.02
C TYR A 441 1.40 -1.31 -31.70
N TRP A 442 1.07 -1.24 -30.41
CA TRP A 442 0.02 -0.38 -29.89
C TRP A 442 0.54 1.04 -29.63
N VAL A 443 0.16 1.96 -30.52
CA VAL A 443 0.68 3.34 -30.55
C VAL A 443 0.14 4.16 -29.39
N GLY A 444 -1.13 3.95 -29.02
CA GLY A 444 -1.80 4.74 -27.99
C GLY A 444 -2.15 6.17 -28.44
N CYS A 445 -2.89 6.89 -27.59
CA CYS A 445 -3.42 8.19 -27.94
C CYS A 445 -2.39 9.32 -27.92
N ALA A 446 -1.49 9.32 -26.93
CA ALA A 446 -0.50 10.38 -26.80
C ALA A 446 0.40 10.43 -28.03
N ALA A 447 1.03 9.32 -28.39
CA ALA A 447 1.92 9.30 -29.56
C ALA A 447 1.20 9.39 -30.91
N ALA A 448 -0.12 9.20 -30.97
CA ALA A 448 -0.87 9.49 -32.18
C ALA A 448 -1.09 11.00 -32.41
N TYR A 449 -1.29 11.77 -31.33
CA TYR A 449 -1.87 13.12 -31.41
C TYR A 449 -1.04 14.24 -30.77
N ASP A 450 -0.11 13.91 -29.89
CA ASP A 450 0.79 14.86 -29.23
C ASP A 450 2.15 14.88 -29.93
N ALA A 451 2.55 16.05 -30.45
CA ALA A 451 3.75 16.19 -31.27
C ALA A 451 5.05 15.75 -30.56
N ARG A 452 5.13 15.89 -29.24
CA ARG A 452 6.31 15.42 -28.49
C ARG A 452 6.32 13.91 -28.40
N ALA A 453 5.19 13.29 -28.06
CA ALA A 453 5.07 11.83 -27.95
C ALA A 453 5.16 11.13 -29.33
N GLN A 454 4.82 11.80 -30.43
CA GLN A 454 4.99 11.27 -31.79
C GLN A 454 6.43 10.85 -32.07
N LYS A 455 7.43 11.61 -31.59
CA LYS A 455 8.85 11.27 -31.79
C LYS A 455 9.20 9.91 -31.18
N THR A 456 8.65 9.56 -30.02
CA THR A 456 8.81 8.24 -29.40
C THR A 456 8.26 7.13 -30.30
N ALA A 457 7.06 7.28 -30.83
CA ALA A 457 6.49 6.25 -31.71
C ALA A 457 7.25 6.08 -33.02
N ARG A 458 7.74 7.19 -33.58
CA ARG A 458 8.63 7.18 -34.75
C ARG A 458 9.91 6.40 -34.45
N ALA A 459 10.55 6.67 -33.31
CA ALA A 459 11.76 5.98 -32.92
C ALA A 459 11.56 4.48 -32.72
N VAL A 460 10.47 4.08 -32.06
CA VAL A 460 10.12 2.66 -31.91
C VAL A 460 9.97 2.00 -33.29
N VAL A 461 9.21 2.60 -34.22
CA VAL A 461 9.03 2.04 -35.57
C VAL A 461 10.35 1.91 -36.33
N GLN A 462 11.19 2.95 -36.30
CA GLN A 462 12.47 2.93 -37.00
C GLN A 462 13.42 1.87 -36.44
N LEU A 463 13.43 1.68 -35.11
CA LEU A 463 14.20 0.61 -34.45
C LEU A 463 13.68 -0.78 -34.84
N LEU A 464 12.36 -0.98 -34.91
CA LEU A 464 11.75 -2.24 -35.35
C LEU A 464 12.07 -2.56 -36.82
N GLN A 465 12.05 -1.54 -37.68
CA GLN A 465 12.43 -1.68 -39.10
C GLN A 465 13.92 -2.01 -39.24
N HIS A 466 14.79 -1.33 -38.48
CA HIS A 466 16.22 -1.62 -38.47
C HIS A 466 16.52 -3.06 -38.01
N ALA A 467 15.80 -3.53 -37.00
CA ALA A 467 15.94 -4.88 -36.44
C ALA A 467 15.24 -5.98 -37.28
N ASP A 468 14.65 -5.62 -38.43
CA ASP A 468 13.89 -6.53 -39.31
C ASP A 468 12.85 -7.35 -38.53
N VAL A 469 12.00 -6.64 -37.78
CA VAL A 469 10.89 -7.24 -37.01
C VAL A 469 9.61 -7.18 -37.85
N SER A 470 8.91 -8.30 -37.98
CA SER A 470 7.57 -8.33 -38.58
C SER A 470 6.55 -7.74 -37.60
N PHE A 471 6.22 -6.45 -37.75
CA PHE A 471 5.21 -5.78 -36.93
C PHE A 471 4.07 -5.20 -37.78
N ALA A 472 3.00 -4.80 -37.11
CA ALA A 472 1.92 -4.02 -37.70
C ALA A 472 1.32 -3.04 -36.68
N VAL A 473 0.66 -1.99 -37.17
CA VAL A 473 -0.18 -1.08 -36.36
C VAL A 473 -1.64 -1.16 -36.81
N LEU A 474 -2.57 -0.86 -35.89
CA LEU A 474 -4.01 -0.86 -36.18
C LEU A 474 -4.45 0.37 -37.02
N GLY A 475 -3.64 1.42 -37.06
CA GLY A 475 -3.97 2.67 -37.75
C GLY A 475 -5.30 3.27 -37.26
N PRO A 476 -6.17 3.78 -38.15
CA PRO A 476 -7.45 4.40 -37.77
C PRO A 476 -8.43 3.48 -37.02
N LYS A 477 -8.17 2.16 -36.96
CA LYS A 477 -8.98 1.21 -36.18
C LYS A 477 -8.66 1.24 -34.68
N GLU A 478 -7.49 1.76 -34.28
CA GLU A 478 -7.09 1.84 -32.89
C GLU A 478 -7.85 2.95 -32.15
N ARG A 479 -8.47 2.60 -31.02
CA ARG A 479 -9.08 3.57 -30.09
C ARG A 479 -8.28 3.67 -28.80
N CYS A 480 -8.58 4.66 -27.97
CA CYS A 480 -8.05 4.75 -26.61
C CYS A 480 -8.31 3.46 -25.83
N LEU A 481 -7.39 3.06 -24.96
CA LEU A 481 -7.60 1.91 -24.08
C LEU A 481 -8.60 2.20 -22.94
N GLY A 482 -8.95 3.46 -22.72
CA GLY A 482 -9.85 3.89 -21.64
C GLY A 482 -9.18 4.02 -20.26
N GLU A 483 -7.85 3.93 -20.16
CA GLU A 483 -7.14 3.98 -18.86
C GLU A 483 -7.46 5.25 -18.05
N CYS A 484 -7.29 6.42 -18.67
CA CYS A 484 -7.61 7.70 -18.03
C CYS A 484 -9.07 7.77 -17.57
N ALA A 485 -10.00 7.22 -18.37
CA ALA A 485 -11.42 7.17 -18.01
C ALA A 485 -11.63 6.30 -16.77
N ARG A 486 -11.11 5.07 -16.78
CA ARG A 486 -11.22 4.13 -15.65
C ARG A 486 -10.62 4.72 -14.36
N ARG A 487 -9.46 5.39 -14.43
CA ARG A 487 -8.80 5.99 -13.24
C ARG A 487 -9.43 7.30 -12.77
N MET A 488 -10.15 8.01 -13.64
CA MET A 488 -11.05 9.10 -13.24
C MET A 488 -12.38 8.60 -12.68
N GLY A 489 -12.68 7.31 -12.80
CA GLY A 489 -13.89 6.69 -12.26
C GLY A 489 -15.01 6.50 -13.28
N ASP A 490 -14.76 6.75 -14.56
CA ASP A 490 -15.72 6.46 -15.63
C ASP A 490 -15.51 5.03 -16.14
N GLU A 491 -16.17 4.07 -15.47
CA GLU A 491 -16.10 2.65 -15.82
C GLU A 491 -16.78 2.34 -17.15
N PHE A 492 -17.86 3.05 -17.51
CA PHE A 492 -18.63 2.71 -18.71
C PHE A 492 -17.95 3.15 -19.99
N VAL A 493 -17.35 4.35 -20.02
CA VAL A 493 -16.50 4.76 -21.14
C VAL A 493 -15.30 3.81 -21.28
N PHE A 494 -14.72 3.35 -20.16
CA PHE A 494 -13.68 2.33 -20.20
C PHE A 494 -14.17 1.01 -20.82
N THR A 495 -15.28 0.45 -20.33
CA THR A 495 -15.81 -0.84 -20.78
C THR A 495 -16.18 -0.80 -22.26
N GLU A 496 -16.86 0.25 -22.73
CA GLU A 496 -17.22 0.42 -24.14
C GLU A 496 -15.97 0.41 -25.06
N LEU A 497 -14.94 1.17 -24.68
CA LEU A 497 -13.69 1.21 -25.43
C LEU A 497 -12.94 -0.13 -25.38
N ALA A 498 -12.91 -0.76 -24.22
CA ALA A 498 -12.21 -2.02 -24.01
C ALA A 498 -12.86 -3.16 -24.81
N GLU A 499 -14.18 -3.29 -24.78
CA GLU A 499 -14.93 -4.27 -25.57
C GLU A 499 -14.73 -4.07 -27.08
N HIS A 500 -14.79 -2.81 -27.56
CA HIS A 500 -14.50 -2.49 -28.96
C HIS A 500 -13.07 -2.90 -29.35
N ASN A 501 -12.09 -2.58 -28.51
CA ASN A 501 -10.69 -2.90 -28.77
C ASN A 501 -10.46 -4.42 -28.75
N VAL A 502 -11.07 -5.15 -27.81
CA VAL A 502 -11.02 -6.63 -27.77
C VAL A 502 -11.61 -7.23 -29.04
N GLY A 503 -12.77 -6.76 -29.49
CA GLY A 503 -13.35 -7.21 -30.76
C GLY A 503 -12.44 -6.95 -31.97
N THR A 504 -11.79 -5.78 -31.99
CA THR A 504 -10.83 -5.42 -33.05
C THR A 504 -9.61 -6.33 -33.02
N LEU A 505 -9.00 -6.55 -31.85
CA LEU A 505 -7.82 -7.40 -31.68
C LEU A 505 -8.12 -8.87 -32.02
N ALA A 506 -9.30 -9.36 -31.64
CA ALA A 506 -9.76 -10.70 -31.97
C ALA A 506 -9.87 -10.92 -33.48
N SER A 507 -10.34 -9.91 -34.23
CA SER A 507 -10.46 -10.02 -35.70
C SER A 507 -9.12 -10.15 -36.43
N HIS A 508 -8.01 -9.83 -35.75
CA HIS A 508 -6.66 -9.84 -36.30
C HIS A 508 -5.75 -10.91 -35.64
N SER A 509 -6.31 -11.83 -34.85
CA SER A 509 -5.58 -12.93 -34.18
C SER A 509 -4.32 -12.48 -33.41
N VAL A 510 -4.37 -11.28 -32.81
CA VAL A 510 -3.23 -10.66 -32.12
C VAL A 510 -2.87 -11.49 -30.87
N LYS A 511 -1.61 -11.94 -30.80
CA LYS A 511 -1.09 -12.67 -29.62
C LYS A 511 -0.15 -11.81 -28.77
N ARG A 512 0.72 -11.05 -29.43
CA ARG A 512 1.78 -10.25 -28.81
C ARG A 512 1.60 -8.77 -29.14
N ILE A 513 1.53 -7.94 -28.11
CA ILE A 513 1.33 -6.50 -28.19
C ILE A 513 2.53 -5.80 -27.56
N VAL A 514 3.07 -4.80 -28.23
CA VAL A 514 4.12 -3.94 -27.68
C VAL A 514 3.60 -2.52 -27.60
N THR A 515 3.86 -1.84 -26.48
CA THR A 515 3.49 -0.44 -26.29
C THR A 515 4.59 0.31 -25.56
N HIS A 516 4.79 1.58 -25.90
CA HIS A 516 5.73 2.46 -25.19
C HIS A 516 5.09 3.21 -24.02
N CYS A 517 3.81 2.95 -23.73
CA CYS A 517 3.08 3.61 -22.65
C CYS A 517 2.79 2.63 -21.51
N PRO A 518 3.37 2.83 -20.31
CA PRO A 518 3.11 1.99 -19.14
C PRO A 518 1.65 2.01 -18.66
N HIS A 519 0.90 3.07 -18.94
CA HIS A 519 -0.55 3.10 -18.68
C HIS A 519 -1.29 2.15 -19.62
N CYS A 520 -0.90 2.12 -20.91
CA CYS A 520 -1.45 1.19 -21.88
C CYS A 520 -1.10 -0.26 -21.53
N LEU A 521 0.16 -0.50 -21.15
CA LEU A 521 0.65 -1.79 -20.64
C LEU A 521 -0.22 -2.27 -19.47
N ASN A 522 -0.46 -1.38 -18.49
CA ASN A 522 -1.23 -1.72 -17.31
C ASN A 522 -2.68 -2.06 -17.64
N SER A 523 -3.35 -1.28 -18.50
CA SER A 523 -4.73 -1.61 -18.88
C SER A 523 -4.82 -2.91 -19.65
N LEU A 524 -3.93 -3.16 -20.62
CA LEU A 524 -3.93 -4.42 -21.36
C LEU A 524 -3.63 -5.64 -20.47
N ARG A 525 -2.72 -5.53 -19.49
CA ARG A 525 -2.35 -6.64 -18.61
C ARG A 525 -3.30 -6.87 -17.44
N GLN A 526 -3.88 -5.81 -16.87
CA GLN A 526 -4.64 -5.89 -15.62
C GLN A 526 -6.13 -5.61 -15.77
N ASP A 527 -6.51 -4.67 -16.64
CA ASP A 527 -7.90 -4.23 -16.77
C ASP A 527 -8.67 -5.01 -17.86
N TYR A 528 -8.03 -5.28 -19.01
CA TYR A 528 -8.63 -5.97 -20.16
C TYR A 528 -9.03 -7.42 -19.90
N PRO A 529 -8.37 -8.19 -19.00
CA PRO A 529 -8.86 -9.51 -18.63
C PRO A 529 -10.28 -9.51 -18.05
N ASP A 530 -10.73 -8.42 -17.42
CA ASP A 530 -12.08 -8.29 -16.89
C ASP A 530 -13.15 -8.30 -18.01
N VAL A 531 -12.78 -7.95 -19.25
CA VAL A 531 -13.66 -7.93 -20.45
C VAL A 531 -13.28 -9.01 -21.48
N GLY A 532 -12.53 -10.02 -21.07
CA GLY A 532 -12.16 -11.17 -21.92
C GLY A 532 -10.96 -10.94 -22.85
N GLY A 533 -10.24 -9.82 -22.72
CA GLY A 533 -9.01 -9.55 -23.48
C GLY A 533 -7.77 -10.01 -22.72
N SER A 534 -7.10 -11.07 -23.18
CA SER A 534 -5.85 -11.55 -22.60
C SER A 534 -4.78 -11.66 -23.68
N TYR A 535 -3.67 -10.96 -23.50
CA TYR A 535 -2.61 -10.83 -24.50
C TYR A 535 -1.24 -10.90 -23.83
N GLU A 536 -0.23 -11.36 -24.56
CA GLU A 536 1.16 -11.12 -24.17
C GLU A 536 1.50 -9.67 -24.49
N VAL A 537 1.64 -8.83 -23.46
CA VAL A 537 1.89 -7.39 -23.65
C VAL A 537 3.26 -7.06 -23.11
N LEU A 538 4.09 -6.36 -23.87
CA LEU A 538 5.41 -5.90 -23.46
C LEU A 538 5.48 -4.38 -23.50
N HIS A 539 6.27 -3.83 -22.58
CA HIS A 539 6.74 -2.47 -22.76
C HIS A 539 7.80 -2.45 -23.86
N HIS A 540 7.91 -1.34 -24.58
CA HIS A 540 8.88 -1.21 -25.67
C HIS A 540 10.33 -1.44 -25.20
N THR A 541 10.69 -1.07 -23.96
CA THR A 541 12.03 -1.32 -23.41
C THR A 541 12.33 -2.81 -23.26
N ALA A 542 11.37 -3.62 -22.79
CA ALA A 542 11.58 -5.06 -22.73
C ALA A 542 11.81 -5.67 -24.12
N LEU A 543 11.05 -5.23 -25.14
CA LEU A 543 11.27 -5.71 -26.50
C LEU A 543 12.63 -5.26 -27.06
N LEU A 544 13.01 -4.00 -26.88
CA LEU A 544 14.29 -3.50 -27.37
C LEU A 544 15.47 -4.22 -26.70
N GLU A 545 15.34 -4.60 -25.42
CA GLU A 545 16.33 -5.42 -24.73
C GLU A 545 16.43 -6.83 -25.34
N GLU A 546 15.30 -7.48 -25.65
CA GLU A 546 15.29 -8.76 -26.37
C GLU A 546 15.98 -8.65 -27.74
N LEU A 547 15.78 -7.54 -28.45
CA LEU A 547 16.40 -7.30 -29.76
C LEU A 547 17.91 -7.03 -29.64
N GLN A 548 18.37 -6.31 -28.61
CA GLN A 548 19.80 -6.17 -28.30
C GLN A 548 20.43 -7.53 -27.96
N ALA A 549 19.78 -8.34 -27.13
CA ALA A 549 20.25 -9.67 -26.78
C ALA A 549 20.33 -10.62 -27.99
N ALA A 550 19.44 -10.43 -28.97
CA ALA A 550 19.46 -11.15 -30.24
C ALA A 550 20.48 -10.60 -31.25
N GLY A 551 21.24 -9.54 -30.91
CA GLY A 551 22.22 -8.91 -31.81
C GLY A 551 21.60 -8.12 -32.96
N LYS A 552 20.32 -7.77 -32.87
CA LYS A 552 19.57 -7.01 -33.89
C LYS A 552 19.62 -5.49 -33.70
N LEU A 553 20.09 -5.04 -32.53
CA LEU A 553 20.28 -3.63 -32.19
C LEU A 553 21.69 -3.43 -31.64
N PRO A 554 22.28 -2.23 -31.81
CA PRO A 554 23.61 -1.94 -31.30
C PRO A 554 23.66 -2.04 -29.77
N THR A 555 24.81 -2.51 -29.28
CA THR A 555 25.15 -2.71 -27.86
C THR A 555 26.43 -1.97 -27.47
N HIS A 556 26.85 -1.04 -28.32
CA HIS A 556 27.95 -0.10 -28.14
C HIS A 556 27.45 1.23 -28.69
N GLY A 557 27.57 2.31 -27.92
CA GLY A 557 27.07 3.61 -28.33
C GLY A 557 28.03 4.74 -28.01
N ALA A 558 27.84 5.84 -28.74
CA ALA A 558 28.61 7.07 -28.65
C ALA A 558 27.90 8.13 -27.77
N VAL A 559 26.96 7.72 -26.91
CA VAL A 559 26.22 8.69 -26.07
C VAL A 559 27.16 9.23 -25.00
N ASP A 560 27.66 10.43 -25.24
CA ASP A 560 28.43 11.22 -24.30
C ASP A 560 27.53 11.94 -23.28
N GLY A 561 28.15 12.34 -22.17
CA GLY A 561 27.50 13.17 -21.15
C GLY A 561 26.68 12.37 -20.13
N LYS A 562 26.09 13.10 -19.19
CA LYS A 562 25.32 12.51 -18.09
C LYS A 562 23.86 12.37 -18.46
N ILE A 563 23.31 11.17 -18.26
CA ILE A 563 21.88 10.89 -18.41
C ILE A 563 21.29 10.49 -17.06
N THR A 564 20.02 10.83 -16.83
CA THR A 564 19.26 10.31 -15.69
C THR A 564 17.99 9.63 -16.18
N PHE A 565 17.58 8.53 -15.55
CA PHE A 565 16.34 7.87 -15.88
C PHE A 565 15.22 8.23 -14.89
N HIS A 566 14.07 8.61 -15.42
CA HIS A 566 12.83 8.71 -14.67
C HIS A 566 12.00 7.45 -14.86
N ASP A 567 11.93 6.62 -13.82
CA ASP A 567 11.06 5.45 -13.81
C ASP A 567 9.57 5.86 -13.79
N PRO A 568 8.78 5.46 -14.81
CA PRO A 568 7.34 5.62 -14.77
C PRO A 568 6.73 4.74 -13.67
N CYS A 569 5.84 5.31 -12.84
CA CYS A 569 5.28 4.58 -11.70
C CYS A 569 4.53 3.30 -12.08
N TYR A 570 3.85 3.26 -13.23
CA TYR A 570 3.19 2.05 -13.71
C TYR A 570 4.18 0.99 -14.26
N LEU A 571 5.35 1.39 -14.74
CA LEU A 571 6.37 0.47 -15.24
C LEU A 571 7.17 -0.13 -14.08
N GLY A 572 7.80 0.73 -13.30
CA GLY A 572 8.67 0.34 -12.19
C GLY A 572 7.90 -0.23 -11.01
N ARG A 573 7.03 0.56 -10.39
CA ARG A 573 6.35 0.16 -9.14
C ARG A 573 5.25 -0.87 -9.35
N VAL A 574 4.40 -0.67 -10.37
CA VAL A 574 3.23 -1.55 -10.57
C VAL A 574 3.62 -2.86 -11.26
N HIS A 575 4.44 -2.81 -12.30
CA HIS A 575 4.85 -4.00 -13.05
C HIS A 575 6.23 -4.57 -12.68
N GLY A 576 7.01 -3.86 -11.86
CA GLY A 576 8.33 -4.33 -11.42
C GLY A 576 9.43 -4.19 -12.48
N GLU A 577 9.12 -3.62 -13.65
CA GLU A 577 10.06 -3.51 -14.76
C GLU A 577 10.94 -2.27 -14.57
N THR A 578 12.18 -2.48 -14.15
CA THR A 578 13.14 -1.43 -13.79
C THR A 578 14.48 -1.61 -14.49
N GLU A 579 14.91 -2.85 -14.74
CA GLU A 579 16.22 -3.11 -15.36
C GLU A 579 16.23 -2.93 -16.87
N ALA A 580 15.20 -3.35 -17.61
CA ALA A 580 15.22 -3.27 -19.08
C ALA A 580 15.54 -1.85 -19.62
N PRO A 581 14.92 -0.75 -19.13
CA PRO A 581 15.31 0.60 -19.52
C PRO A 581 16.78 0.93 -19.18
N ARG A 582 17.27 0.50 -18.01
CA ARG A 582 18.64 0.79 -17.54
C ARG A 582 19.69 0.03 -18.32
N SER A 583 19.42 -1.24 -18.61
CA SER A 583 20.23 -2.14 -19.42
C SER A 583 20.46 -1.54 -20.81
N LEU A 584 19.38 -1.11 -21.45
CA LEU A 584 19.40 -0.42 -22.74
C LEU A 584 20.20 0.89 -22.72
N LEU A 585 20.02 1.71 -21.68
CA LEU A 585 20.73 2.98 -21.58
C LEU A 585 22.22 2.78 -21.31
N ARG A 586 22.58 1.86 -20.40
CA ARG A 586 23.99 1.55 -20.11
C ARG A 586 24.72 0.95 -21.31
N SER A 587 24.04 0.18 -22.16
CA SER A 587 24.67 -0.44 -23.33
C SER A 587 25.02 0.54 -24.44
N VAL A 588 24.48 1.77 -24.40
CA VAL A 588 24.74 2.79 -25.42
C VAL A 588 25.55 3.99 -24.92
N LEU A 589 25.97 4.00 -23.65
CA LEU A 589 26.86 5.02 -23.12
C LEU A 589 28.29 4.84 -23.67
N SER A 590 28.93 5.96 -24.00
CA SER A 590 30.36 6.00 -24.30
C SER A 590 31.21 5.85 -23.03
N GLU A 591 32.55 5.81 -23.17
CA GLU A 591 33.47 5.83 -22.02
C GLU A 591 33.34 7.11 -21.18
N SER A 592 32.92 8.23 -21.78
CA SER A 592 32.65 9.51 -21.12
C SER A 592 31.21 9.64 -20.60
N GLY A 593 30.32 8.73 -20.97
CA GLY A 593 28.91 8.74 -20.59
C GLY A 593 28.66 8.17 -19.19
N ALA A 594 27.63 8.67 -18.50
CA ALA A 594 27.23 8.14 -17.20
C ALA A 594 25.71 8.17 -16.99
N LEU A 595 25.16 7.09 -16.42
CA LEU A 595 23.78 7.03 -15.94
C LEU A 595 23.76 7.39 -14.45
N GLU A 596 23.31 8.60 -14.15
CA GLU A 596 23.12 9.12 -12.80
C GLU A 596 21.70 8.82 -12.32
N GLU A 597 21.57 8.08 -11.22
CA GLU A 597 20.25 7.74 -10.69
C GLU A 597 19.80 8.80 -9.66
N PRO A 598 18.54 9.25 -9.72
CA PRO A 598 17.97 10.11 -8.69
C PRO A 598 17.82 9.34 -7.37
N ALA A 599 17.72 10.06 -6.25
CA ALA A 599 17.66 9.47 -4.91
C ALA A 599 16.52 8.42 -4.77
N ARG A 600 15.36 8.72 -5.37
CA ARG A 600 14.23 7.80 -5.52
C ARG A 600 14.20 7.27 -6.95
N HIS A 601 14.45 5.98 -7.14
CA HIS A 601 14.44 5.34 -8.45
C HIS A 601 13.86 3.92 -8.35
N GLY A 602 13.67 3.28 -9.50
CA GLY A 602 13.09 1.94 -9.61
C GLY A 602 11.66 1.88 -9.07
N GLN A 603 11.39 0.95 -8.15
CA GLN A 603 10.06 0.80 -7.52
C GLN A 603 9.72 1.96 -6.56
N ASP A 604 10.74 2.65 -6.05
CA ASP A 604 10.62 3.75 -5.09
C ASP A 604 10.52 5.14 -5.76
N THR A 605 10.53 5.21 -7.10
CA THR A 605 10.43 6.45 -7.91
C THR A 605 9.35 7.43 -7.46
N ALA A 606 9.54 8.74 -7.56
CA ALA A 606 8.43 9.68 -7.33
C ALA A 606 7.55 9.88 -8.59
N CYS A 607 6.29 10.25 -8.41
CA CYS A 607 5.33 10.40 -9.51
C CYS A 607 5.58 11.70 -10.31
N CYS A 608 5.45 11.64 -11.64
CA CYS A 608 5.52 12.80 -12.53
C CYS A 608 4.29 13.72 -12.47
N GLY A 609 3.18 13.27 -11.87
CA GLY A 609 1.96 14.08 -11.70
C GLY A 609 0.81 13.81 -12.67
N ALA A 610 1.02 13.10 -13.79
CA ALA A 610 0.00 12.98 -14.85
C ALA A 610 -1.11 11.93 -14.62
N GLY A 611 -0.83 10.87 -13.86
CA GLY A 611 -1.74 9.73 -13.72
C GLY A 611 -3.10 10.07 -13.11
N GLY A 612 -4.07 9.15 -13.17
CA GLY A 612 -5.39 9.35 -12.57
C GLY A 612 -6.22 10.46 -13.23
N GLY A 613 -5.91 10.81 -14.48
CA GLY A 613 -6.52 11.90 -15.24
C GLY A 613 -5.90 13.28 -15.00
N ARG A 614 -4.89 13.38 -14.12
CA ARG A 614 -4.31 14.66 -13.67
C ARG A 614 -3.61 15.47 -14.76
N MET A 615 -3.18 14.84 -15.85
CA MET A 615 -2.67 15.57 -17.01
C MET A 615 -3.66 16.57 -17.63
N TRP A 616 -4.96 16.41 -17.35
CA TRP A 616 -6.03 17.27 -17.85
C TRP A 616 -6.47 18.34 -16.83
N PHE A 617 -5.93 18.32 -15.62
CA PHE A 617 -6.27 19.30 -14.60
C PHE A 617 -5.29 20.47 -14.65
N ASP A 618 -5.84 21.68 -14.59
CA ASP A 618 -5.05 22.91 -14.58
C ASP A 618 -4.60 23.20 -13.14
N ASP A 619 -3.37 22.83 -12.80
CA ASP A 619 -2.73 23.24 -11.56
C ASP A 619 -1.86 24.47 -11.76
N ALA A 620 -1.85 25.36 -10.78
CA ALA A 620 -0.82 26.37 -10.67
C ALA A 620 0.57 25.71 -10.48
N PRO A 621 1.64 26.21 -11.12
CA PRO A 621 2.97 25.59 -11.09
C PRO A 621 3.46 25.23 -9.68
N GLU A 622 3.23 26.10 -8.71
CA GLU A 622 3.66 25.95 -7.32
C GLU A 622 2.97 24.80 -6.56
N THR A 623 1.80 24.34 -7.03
CA THR A 623 1.08 23.19 -6.45
C THR A 623 1.02 21.99 -7.39
N ARG A 624 1.74 22.03 -8.51
CA ARG A 624 1.74 20.94 -9.49
C ARG A 624 2.30 19.68 -8.87
N VAL A 625 1.53 18.60 -8.95
CA VAL A 625 1.97 17.30 -8.46
C VAL A 625 3.17 16.84 -9.30
N GLY A 626 4.26 16.44 -8.65
CA GLY A 626 5.48 16.00 -9.33
C GLY A 626 6.56 17.06 -9.48
N ARG A 627 6.35 18.30 -9.02
CA ARG A 627 7.40 19.34 -9.00
C ARG A 627 8.66 18.86 -8.28
N ASP A 628 8.54 18.36 -7.05
CA ASP A 628 9.68 17.82 -6.28
C ASP A 628 10.39 16.66 -7.01
N ARG A 629 9.71 15.98 -7.94
CA ARG A 629 10.35 14.95 -8.78
C ARG A 629 11.14 15.57 -9.93
N ILE A 630 10.65 16.65 -10.53
CA ILE A 630 11.37 17.38 -11.57
C ILE A 630 12.64 17.98 -10.98
N GLU A 631 12.55 18.61 -9.81
CA GLU A 631 13.72 19.13 -9.07
C GLU A 631 14.75 18.02 -8.80
N GLU A 632 14.31 16.88 -8.26
CA GLU A 632 15.17 15.72 -8.02
C GLU A 632 15.88 15.19 -9.28
N LEU A 633 15.22 15.26 -10.45
CA LEU A 633 15.84 14.85 -11.73
C LEU A 633 16.87 15.88 -12.21
N VAL A 634 16.60 17.17 -12.05
CA VAL A 634 17.54 18.25 -12.42
C VAL A 634 18.77 18.24 -11.49
N GLU A 635 18.57 17.97 -10.20
CA GLU A 635 19.65 17.88 -9.20
C GLU A 635 20.67 16.76 -9.46
N THR A 636 20.34 15.77 -10.30
CA THR A 636 21.32 14.77 -10.75
C THR A 636 22.47 15.37 -11.56
N GLY A 637 22.27 16.58 -12.12
CA GLY A 637 23.21 17.22 -13.03
C GLY A 637 23.33 16.53 -14.38
N ALA A 638 22.35 15.70 -14.75
CA ALA A 638 22.26 15.09 -16.06
C ALA A 638 21.92 16.13 -17.15
N GLU A 639 22.53 15.98 -18.32
CA GLU A 639 22.25 16.78 -19.52
C GLU A 639 20.99 16.29 -20.25
N THR A 640 20.67 15.00 -20.10
CA THR A 640 19.45 14.40 -20.64
C THR A 640 18.69 13.63 -19.58
N ILE A 641 17.41 13.94 -19.42
CA ILE A 641 16.45 13.15 -18.66
C ILE A 641 15.74 12.18 -19.61
N VAL A 642 15.85 10.88 -19.33
CA VAL A 642 15.24 9.82 -20.11
C VAL A 642 14.04 9.24 -19.37
N THR A 643 12.96 8.91 -20.07
CA THR A 643 11.78 8.23 -19.52
C THR A 643 11.30 7.12 -20.46
N GLY A 644 10.41 6.25 -19.99
CA GLY A 644 9.73 5.24 -20.82
C GLY A 644 8.22 5.40 -20.78
N CYS A 645 7.71 6.62 -20.86
CA CYS A 645 6.28 6.91 -20.73
C CYS A 645 5.90 8.27 -21.33
N PRO A 646 4.93 8.33 -22.27
CA PRO A 646 4.49 9.59 -22.88
C PRO A 646 3.95 10.62 -21.88
N PHE A 647 3.25 10.17 -20.85
CA PHE A 647 2.71 11.08 -19.83
C PHE A 647 3.84 11.68 -18.99
N CYS A 648 4.82 10.87 -18.61
CA CYS A 648 5.98 11.37 -17.89
C CYS A 648 6.82 12.29 -18.77
N LEU A 649 6.99 11.94 -20.05
CA LEU A 649 7.70 12.73 -21.05
C LEU A 649 7.13 14.14 -21.11
N ARG A 650 5.80 14.27 -21.21
CA ARG A 650 5.13 15.57 -21.21
C ARG A 650 5.34 16.33 -19.90
N MET A 651 5.01 15.72 -18.75
CA MET A 651 5.10 16.42 -17.46
C MET A 651 6.51 16.87 -17.11
N VAL A 652 7.51 16.04 -17.42
CA VAL A 652 8.92 16.37 -17.18
C VAL A 652 9.40 17.43 -18.16
N THR A 653 9.02 17.36 -19.45
CA THR A 653 9.34 18.42 -20.43
C THR A 653 8.77 19.77 -19.98
N ASP A 654 7.49 19.79 -19.60
CA ASP A 654 6.82 21.01 -19.15
C ASP A 654 7.46 21.59 -17.87
N GLY A 655 7.85 20.71 -16.93
CA GLY A 655 8.51 21.14 -15.69
C GLY A 655 9.93 21.63 -15.88
N VAL A 656 10.71 20.98 -16.74
CA VAL A 656 12.11 21.36 -17.02
C VAL A 656 12.19 22.67 -17.79
N ALA A 657 11.18 22.99 -18.60
CA ALA A 657 11.10 24.25 -19.33
C ALA A 657 11.01 25.50 -18.41
N GLU A 658 10.72 25.33 -17.12
CA GLU A 658 10.74 26.39 -16.11
C GLU A 658 12.16 26.70 -15.61
N HIS A 659 13.17 25.90 -15.98
CA HIS A 659 14.58 26.10 -15.61
C HIS A 659 15.39 26.69 -16.78
N ASP A 660 16.22 27.70 -16.49
CA ASP A 660 17.17 28.25 -17.45
C ASP A 660 18.18 27.17 -17.88
N HIS A 661 18.26 26.91 -19.18
CA HIS A 661 19.09 25.84 -19.76
C HIS A 661 18.80 24.43 -19.21
N GLY A 662 17.52 24.10 -19.00
CA GLY A 662 17.11 22.77 -18.52
C GLY A 662 17.55 21.61 -19.44
N PRO A 663 17.76 20.40 -18.88
CA PRO A 663 18.19 19.21 -19.63
C PRO A 663 17.22 18.81 -20.73
N ALA A 664 17.73 18.15 -21.77
CA ALA A 664 16.90 17.57 -22.81
C ALA A 664 16.04 16.43 -22.22
N VAL A 665 14.78 16.32 -22.62
CA VAL A 665 13.90 15.24 -22.16
C VAL A 665 13.62 14.30 -23.32
N LYS A 666 14.01 13.03 -23.21
CA LYS A 666 13.91 12.00 -24.26
C LYS A 666 13.22 10.74 -23.76
N ASP A 667 12.63 9.97 -24.68
CA ASP A 667 12.28 8.58 -24.41
C ASP A 667 13.48 7.65 -24.64
N VAL A 668 13.51 6.48 -23.99
CA VAL A 668 14.54 5.46 -24.20
C VAL A 668 14.70 5.12 -25.68
N ALA A 669 13.60 4.94 -26.42
CA ALA A 669 13.67 4.63 -27.85
C ALA A 669 14.35 5.74 -28.69
N GLU A 670 14.20 7.02 -28.31
CA GLU A 670 14.85 8.12 -29.01
C GLU A 670 16.38 8.07 -28.83
N VAL A 671 16.85 7.78 -27.62
CA VAL A 671 18.29 7.64 -27.33
C VAL A 671 18.90 6.48 -28.12
N LEU A 672 18.22 5.32 -28.18
CA LEU A 672 18.72 4.20 -28.98
C LEU A 672 18.72 4.49 -30.49
N LEU A 673 17.73 5.21 -30.99
CA LEU A 673 17.66 5.54 -32.40
C LEU A 673 18.82 6.45 -32.83
N GLU A 674 19.20 7.42 -32.01
CA GLU A 674 20.35 8.30 -32.28
C GLU A 674 21.62 7.48 -32.52
N VAL A 675 21.89 6.51 -31.65
CA VAL A 675 23.04 5.59 -31.77
C VAL A 675 22.99 4.76 -33.06
N VAL A 676 21.80 4.26 -33.43
CA VAL A 676 21.61 3.50 -34.68
C VAL A 676 21.87 4.37 -35.90
N ASN A 677 21.49 5.65 -35.87
CA ASN A 677 21.71 6.56 -36.99
C ASN A 677 23.18 6.95 -37.10
N ASP A 678 23.85 7.25 -35.99
CA ASP A 678 25.28 7.60 -35.98
C ASP A 678 26.13 6.45 -36.53
N ALA A 679 25.83 5.20 -36.13
CA ALA A 679 26.51 4.02 -36.66
C ALA A 679 26.33 3.83 -38.17
N ARG A 680 25.23 4.33 -38.76
CA ARG A 680 24.99 4.28 -40.21
C ARG A 680 25.70 5.39 -40.97
N GLU A 681 26.03 6.51 -40.34
CA GLU A 681 26.78 7.59 -40.96
C GLU A 681 28.28 7.30 -41.01
N GLU A 682 28.78 6.43 -40.13
CA GLU A 682 30.19 5.98 -40.10
C GLU A 682 30.51 4.82 -41.07
N THR A 683 29.51 4.08 -41.56
CA THR A 683 29.64 2.96 -42.51
C THR A 683 29.25 3.32 -43.94
#